data_AF-A0A349KWG7-F1
#
_entry.id   AF-A0A349KWG7-F1
#
_cell.length_a   1.000
_cell.length_b   1.000
_cell.length_c   1.000
_cell.angle_alpha   90.00
_cell.angle_beta   90.00
_cell.angle_gamma   90.00
#
_symmetry.space_group_name_H-M   'P 1'
#
loop_
_entity.id
_entity.type
_entity.pdbx_description
1 polymer ?
#
loop_
_entity_poly.entity_id
_entity_poly.type
_entity_poly.pdbx_seq_one_letter_code
_entity_poly.pdbx_strand_id
1 'polypeptide(L)'
;MHQSDHDIRNRLLIARLPAMPQILIKLIEHLQADDAGMPELAALIAKDAGMTSKILTVANSSAYQRRTMDLEQALVSLGTDMIKTLVISESVFQTFNSFPHLGSADLRAFWKNSLTAAVLARAIGKAMAYPHVEEAYLAGLLHNVGRLALLATAPKEYSFNFTARDDDALCAVEQRTLQITHSEAGAWLIERWRLDSFLADSVLYHHEPLARLEAAHPLIRIVRLAHLLCEHDEQAPVSADAGKLCGLDEAVLASVMKAAARQVATAAEHLGIDLRGADDVVAPPAYAAPQDPVQQRLSEDVRNMVLVAEVGQTFARQQGESGLLEAITRSARILFDFDTTVILLENPTGHALVGVAAGEQQQRLAGFALALAKGGPLAASALERRPVFLAREAGGLGIAEETLFRILGTDSLVCLPLVAGQRCLGVLIGGVATWQLAGQQRRERFLQSFGNQAAAALETAISERGHARRQLAHVAEEYREASRRVAHEVNNPLSIIKNYLSVLDSKLARREPVLGEMAILNEEIDRVGHLIGGLADLQPSEAAGATDVARVVEEVLRLFHATDFVPASVRIVTDMGGAPAEVDADADTLKQILLNLLKNAVEALPAGGRIDIVNRGHVNRERRLYLELVLSDNGPGLSQEVLANLFSAVRSGKEGANHGLGLAIVHGLVKKLQGMISCRSGKAGTSFEILLPARGGASQIAGVQTRAMDSA
;
A
#
# COMPACT_ATOMS: atom_id res chain seq x y z
N MET A 1 -15.28 -5.34 -7.51
CA MET A 1 -15.63 -6.17 -6.34
C MET A 1 -16.03 -7.61 -6.76
N HIS A 2 -15.33 -8.22 -7.72
CA HIS A 2 -15.60 -9.59 -8.22
C HIS A 2 -14.30 -10.37 -8.55
N GLN A 3 -13.15 -10.01 -7.95
CA GLN A 3 -11.85 -10.60 -8.27
C GLN A 3 -11.38 -11.71 -7.31
N SER A 4 -12.04 -11.93 -6.16
CA SER A 4 -11.56 -12.85 -5.11
C SER A 4 -12.07 -14.29 -5.22
N ASP A 5 -13.03 -14.59 -6.10
CA ASP A 5 -13.77 -15.87 -6.09
C ASP A 5 -13.15 -17.00 -6.94
N HIS A 6 -12.01 -16.77 -7.60
CA HIS A 6 -11.46 -17.74 -8.56
C HIS A 6 -10.11 -18.35 -8.19
N ASP A 7 -9.39 -17.81 -7.20
CA ASP A 7 -8.18 -18.44 -6.69
C ASP A 7 -8.55 -19.28 -5.46
N ILE A 8 -8.42 -20.59 -5.58
CA ILE A 8 -8.78 -21.52 -4.50
C ILE A 8 -7.96 -21.26 -3.23
N ARG A 9 -6.70 -20.80 -3.35
CA ARG A 9 -5.85 -20.49 -2.19
C ARG A 9 -6.36 -19.26 -1.45
N ASN A 10 -6.80 -18.24 -2.19
CA ASN A 10 -7.49 -17.09 -1.61
C ASN A 10 -8.87 -17.46 -1.04
N ARG A 11 -9.62 -18.37 -1.68
CA ARG A 11 -10.87 -18.90 -1.12
C ARG A 11 -10.63 -19.70 0.15
N LEU A 12 -9.54 -20.48 0.23
CA LEU A 12 -9.10 -21.16 1.44
C LEU A 12 -8.71 -20.16 2.55
N LEU A 13 -8.11 -19.02 2.20
CA LEU A 13 -7.80 -17.94 3.16
C LEU A 13 -9.05 -17.23 3.70
N ILE A 14 -10.06 -17.03 2.85
CA ILE A 14 -11.31 -16.31 3.17
C ILE A 14 -12.37 -17.23 3.78
N ALA A 15 -12.35 -18.52 3.42
CA ALA A 15 -13.22 -19.51 3.99
C ALA A 15 -12.99 -19.54 5.49
N ARG A 16 -14.09 -19.48 6.26
CA ARG A 16 -14.09 -19.60 7.72
C ARG A 16 -13.80 -21.06 8.11
N LEU A 17 -12.66 -21.57 7.66
CA LEU A 17 -12.17 -22.89 8.02
C LEU A 17 -12.01 -22.90 9.54
N PRO A 18 -12.50 -23.93 10.22
CA PRO A 18 -12.50 -23.99 11.67
C PRO A 18 -11.06 -24.00 12.18
N ALA A 19 -10.80 -23.19 13.20
CA ALA A 19 -9.54 -23.24 13.91
C ALA A 19 -9.42 -24.58 14.65
N MET A 20 -8.18 -25.07 14.80
CA MET A 20 -7.94 -26.26 15.60
C MET A 20 -8.41 -26.03 17.05
N PRO A 21 -9.16 -26.97 17.66
CA PRO A 21 -9.55 -26.85 19.05
C PRO A 21 -8.32 -26.78 19.95
N GLN A 22 -8.30 -25.82 20.88
CA GLN A 22 -7.18 -25.66 21.83
C GLN A 22 -6.93 -26.92 22.66
N ILE A 23 -7.98 -27.71 22.90
CA ILE A 23 -7.88 -29.00 23.60
C ILE A 23 -7.02 -29.99 22.82
N LEU A 24 -7.10 -30.00 21.49
CA LEU A 24 -6.34 -30.89 20.62
C LEU A 24 -4.88 -30.44 20.50
N ILE A 25 -4.62 -29.12 20.41
CA ILE A 25 -3.25 -28.57 20.43
C ILE A 25 -2.55 -28.96 21.74
N LYS A 26 -3.21 -28.70 22.88
CA LYS A 26 -2.68 -29.06 24.20
C LYS A 26 -2.51 -30.56 24.37
N LEU A 27 -3.42 -31.36 23.81
CA LEU A 27 -3.27 -32.80 23.79
C LEU A 27 -2.03 -33.21 23.00
N ILE A 28 -1.79 -32.66 21.81
CA ILE A 28 -0.59 -32.95 21.00
C ILE A 28 0.69 -32.54 21.75
N GLU A 29 0.71 -31.35 22.36
CA GLU A 29 1.82 -30.88 23.19
C GLU A 29 2.05 -31.78 24.41
N HIS A 30 0.98 -32.29 25.04
CA HIS A 30 1.08 -33.21 26.20
C HIS A 30 1.35 -34.66 25.80
N LEU A 31 1.04 -35.07 24.56
CA LEU A 31 1.34 -36.39 24.01
C LEU A 31 2.84 -36.58 23.75
N GLN A 32 3.59 -35.47 23.64
CA GLN A 32 5.04 -35.46 23.53
C GLN A 32 5.74 -35.49 24.91
N ALA A 33 5.00 -35.27 26.01
CA ALA A 33 5.52 -35.32 27.37
C ALA A 33 5.14 -36.65 28.04
N ASP A 34 6.14 -37.48 28.37
CA ASP A 34 5.94 -38.83 28.94
C ASP A 34 5.26 -38.84 30.34
N ASP A 35 5.04 -37.67 30.97
CA ASP A 35 4.70 -37.56 32.40
C ASP A 35 3.46 -36.70 32.73
N ALA A 36 2.64 -36.30 31.73
CA ALA A 36 1.43 -35.55 32.03
C ALA A 36 0.41 -36.42 32.79
N GLY A 37 0.21 -36.11 34.07
CA GLY A 37 -0.68 -36.86 34.95
C GLY A 37 -2.13 -36.80 34.49
N MET A 38 -2.85 -37.91 34.63
CA MET A 38 -4.31 -38.03 34.41
C MET A 38 -5.17 -36.87 34.97
N PRO A 39 -4.83 -36.20 36.09
CA PRO A 39 -5.56 -35.03 36.58
C PRO A 39 -5.53 -33.82 35.63
N GLU A 40 -4.41 -33.57 34.93
CA GLU A 40 -4.31 -32.45 33.99
C GLU A 40 -5.17 -32.70 32.74
N LEU A 41 -5.14 -33.93 32.23
CA LEU A 41 -5.99 -34.35 31.12
C LEU A 41 -7.48 -34.29 31.51
N ALA A 42 -7.84 -34.71 32.73
CA ALA A 42 -9.20 -34.60 33.25
C ALA A 42 -9.66 -33.13 33.34
N ALA A 43 -8.82 -32.24 33.85
CA ALA A 43 -9.10 -30.80 33.94
C ALA A 43 -9.22 -30.13 32.56
N LEU A 44 -8.50 -30.65 31.56
CA LEU A 44 -8.59 -30.19 30.17
C LEU A 44 -9.93 -30.61 29.54
N ILE A 45 -10.30 -31.88 29.72
CA ILE A 45 -11.55 -32.47 29.20
C ILE A 45 -12.78 -31.85 29.86
N ALA A 46 -12.74 -31.62 31.17
CA ALA A 46 -13.84 -31.02 31.94
C ALA A 46 -14.26 -29.62 31.45
N LYS A 47 -13.39 -28.93 30.71
CA LYS A 47 -13.69 -27.62 30.11
C LYS A 47 -14.55 -27.72 28.86
N ASP A 48 -14.68 -28.90 28.27
CA ASP A 48 -15.51 -29.17 27.11
C ASP A 48 -16.68 -30.09 27.49
N ALA A 49 -17.88 -29.52 27.54
CA ALA A 49 -19.09 -30.25 27.94
C ALA A 49 -19.46 -31.37 26.95
N GLY A 50 -19.17 -31.20 25.65
CA GLY A 50 -19.43 -32.20 24.63
C GLY A 50 -18.50 -33.40 24.81
N MET A 51 -17.19 -33.14 24.95
CA MET A 51 -16.17 -34.15 25.22
C MET A 51 -16.41 -34.89 26.53
N THR A 52 -16.75 -34.17 27.60
CA THR A 52 -17.07 -34.74 28.92
C THR A 52 -18.27 -35.66 28.83
N SER A 53 -19.36 -35.22 28.20
CA SER A 53 -20.56 -36.04 28.00
C SER A 53 -20.26 -37.28 27.19
N LYS A 54 -19.41 -37.18 26.16
CA LYS A 54 -19.01 -38.29 25.30
C LYS A 54 -18.22 -39.35 26.06
N ILE A 55 -17.22 -38.94 26.82
CA ILE A 55 -16.38 -39.84 27.64
C ILE A 55 -17.22 -40.57 28.66
N LEU A 56 -18.11 -39.87 29.36
CA LEU A 56 -19.05 -40.50 30.30
C LEU A 56 -19.99 -41.49 29.59
N THR A 57 -20.46 -41.17 28.38
CA THR A 57 -21.32 -42.07 27.59
C THR A 57 -20.59 -43.36 27.22
N VAL A 58 -19.33 -43.28 26.78
CA VAL A 58 -18.53 -44.45 26.41
C VAL A 58 -18.18 -45.29 27.65
N ALA A 59 -17.80 -44.65 28.77
CA ALA A 59 -17.51 -45.36 30.03
C ALA A 59 -18.75 -46.07 30.61
N ASN A 60 -19.95 -45.53 30.39
CA ASN A 60 -21.22 -46.12 30.82
C ASN A 60 -21.79 -47.14 29.81
N SER A 61 -21.09 -47.42 28.71
CA SER A 61 -21.53 -48.40 27.71
C SER A 61 -21.49 -49.84 28.27
N SER A 62 -22.23 -50.75 27.64
CA SER A 62 -22.31 -52.15 28.06
C SER A 62 -20.96 -52.88 28.08
N ALA A 63 -19.94 -52.35 27.42
CA ALA A 63 -18.60 -52.90 27.38
C ALA A 63 -17.77 -52.62 28.66
N TYR A 64 -18.06 -51.54 29.41
CA TYR A 64 -17.21 -51.07 30.51
C TYR A 64 -17.85 -51.16 31.91
N GLN A 65 -19.17 -50.96 32.07
CA GLN A 65 -20.06 -51.38 33.19
C GLN A 65 -21.33 -50.49 33.28
N ARG A 66 -22.47 -51.03 33.75
CA ARG A 66 -23.71 -50.26 34.03
C ARG A 66 -23.71 -49.61 35.43
N ARG A 67 -22.83 -48.62 35.67
CA ARG A 67 -22.88 -47.76 36.87
C ARG A 67 -22.57 -46.33 36.48
N THR A 68 -23.25 -45.35 37.06
CA THR A 68 -22.96 -43.92 36.87
C THR A 68 -21.58 -43.61 37.45
N MET A 69 -20.61 -43.28 36.60
CA MET A 69 -19.24 -42.89 36.99
C MET A 69 -19.09 -41.36 36.97
N ASP A 70 -18.23 -40.82 37.83
CA ASP A 70 -17.71 -39.46 37.67
C ASP A 70 -16.60 -39.42 36.58
N LEU A 71 -16.16 -38.22 36.19
CA LEU A 71 -15.20 -38.07 35.09
C LEU A 71 -13.85 -38.74 35.41
N GLU A 72 -13.34 -38.63 36.63
CA GLU A 72 -12.06 -39.26 36.99
C GLU A 72 -12.15 -40.79 36.98
N GLN A 73 -13.24 -41.36 37.50
CA GLN A 73 -13.52 -42.79 37.44
C GLN A 73 -13.68 -43.28 36.01
N ALA A 74 -14.39 -42.52 35.17
CA ALA A 74 -14.55 -42.83 33.75
C ALA A 74 -13.19 -42.85 33.03
N LEU A 75 -12.34 -41.85 33.28
CA LEU A 75 -11.00 -41.77 32.69
C LEU A 75 -10.09 -42.93 33.15
N VAL A 76 -10.13 -43.28 34.43
CA VAL A 76 -9.39 -44.45 34.95
C VAL A 76 -9.88 -45.76 34.32
N SER A 77 -11.20 -45.93 34.16
CA SER A 77 -11.78 -47.16 33.61
C SER A 77 -11.49 -47.38 32.12
N LEU A 78 -11.42 -46.30 31.33
CA LEU A 78 -11.16 -46.35 29.89
C LEU A 78 -9.67 -46.53 29.58
N GLY A 79 -8.79 -46.06 30.46
CA GLY A 79 -7.34 -46.07 30.24
C GLY A 79 -6.87 -44.97 29.28
N THR A 80 -5.58 -44.63 29.37
CA THR A 80 -4.96 -43.48 28.68
C THR A 80 -5.10 -43.55 27.15
N ASP A 81 -4.86 -44.71 26.55
CA ASP A 81 -4.89 -44.89 25.09
C ASP A 81 -6.29 -44.65 24.51
N MET A 82 -7.33 -45.14 25.19
CA MET A 82 -8.73 -44.94 24.75
C MET A 82 -9.13 -43.47 24.89
N ILE A 83 -8.74 -42.81 25.98
CA ILE A 83 -9.03 -41.38 26.16
C ILE A 83 -8.38 -40.55 25.05
N LYS A 84 -7.09 -40.78 24.78
CA LYS A 84 -6.36 -40.07 23.73
C LYS A 84 -7.05 -40.27 22.37
N THR A 85 -7.46 -41.49 22.06
CA THR A 85 -8.27 -41.81 20.86
C THR A 85 -9.57 -41.02 20.79
N LEU A 86 -10.38 -41.04 21.85
CA LEU A 86 -11.68 -40.38 21.88
C LEU A 86 -11.53 -38.87 21.78
N VAL A 87 -10.59 -38.29 22.52
CA VAL A 87 -10.36 -36.84 22.52
C VAL A 87 -9.85 -36.37 21.17
N ILE A 88 -8.88 -37.07 20.57
CA ILE A 88 -8.40 -36.75 19.22
C ILE A 88 -9.53 -36.81 18.21
N SER A 89 -10.21 -37.96 18.15
CA SER A 89 -11.21 -38.20 17.11
C SER A 89 -12.44 -37.33 17.25
N GLU A 90 -12.94 -37.11 18.46
CA GLU A 90 -14.08 -36.21 18.70
C GLU A 90 -13.70 -34.76 18.41
N SER A 91 -12.50 -34.31 18.81
CA SER A 91 -12.05 -32.94 18.51
C SER A 91 -11.95 -32.70 17.01
N VAL A 92 -11.37 -33.64 16.26
CA VAL A 92 -11.28 -33.58 14.80
C VAL A 92 -12.70 -33.61 14.21
N PHE A 93 -13.54 -34.55 14.61
CA PHE A 93 -14.89 -34.70 14.06
C PHE A 93 -15.76 -33.44 14.28
N GLN A 94 -15.75 -32.86 15.48
CA GLN A 94 -16.46 -31.61 15.77
C GLN A 94 -15.93 -30.44 14.94
N THR A 95 -14.60 -30.33 14.82
CA THR A 95 -13.95 -29.32 13.99
C THR A 95 -14.43 -29.44 12.55
N PHE A 96 -14.34 -30.63 11.98
CA PHE A 96 -14.55 -30.82 10.54
C PHE A 96 -16.03 -30.94 10.13
N ASN A 97 -16.93 -31.30 11.04
CA ASN A 97 -18.37 -31.23 10.78
C ASN A 97 -18.96 -29.82 10.90
N SER A 98 -18.20 -28.86 11.45
CA SER A 98 -18.63 -27.46 11.52
C SER A 98 -18.48 -26.69 10.20
N PHE A 99 -17.97 -27.34 9.14
CA PHE A 99 -17.74 -26.69 7.86
C PHE A 99 -19.06 -26.29 7.16
N PRO A 100 -19.13 -25.07 6.59
CA PRO A 100 -20.27 -24.63 5.79
C PRO A 100 -20.48 -25.54 4.55
N HIS A 101 -21.74 -25.75 4.17
CA HIS A 101 -22.12 -26.38 2.89
C HIS A 101 -21.74 -27.87 2.70
N LEU A 102 -21.39 -28.60 3.77
CA LEU A 102 -21.25 -30.06 3.71
C LEU A 102 -22.56 -30.82 3.40
N GLY A 103 -23.71 -30.15 3.48
CA GLY A 103 -25.06 -30.74 3.55
C GLY A 103 -25.56 -31.54 2.35
N SER A 104 -24.78 -31.69 1.27
CA SER A 104 -25.12 -32.55 0.12
C SER A 104 -24.18 -33.74 -0.07
N ALA A 105 -23.06 -33.84 0.66
CA ALA A 105 -22.09 -34.90 0.49
C ALA A 105 -22.24 -35.97 1.58
N ASP A 106 -22.24 -37.23 1.19
CA ASP A 106 -22.22 -38.36 2.11
C ASP A 106 -20.81 -38.56 2.68
N LEU A 107 -20.62 -38.19 3.94
CA LEU A 107 -19.31 -38.27 4.61
C LEU A 107 -19.01 -39.64 5.21
N ARG A 108 -19.93 -40.62 5.13
CA ARG A 108 -19.75 -41.93 5.78
C ARG A 108 -18.53 -42.67 5.24
N ALA A 109 -18.37 -42.71 3.91
CA ALA A 109 -17.22 -43.33 3.25
C ALA A 109 -15.91 -42.59 3.58
N PHE A 110 -15.95 -41.25 3.61
CA PHE A 110 -14.80 -40.42 4.00
C PHE A 110 -14.35 -40.73 5.43
N TRP A 111 -15.27 -40.69 6.40
CA TRP A 111 -14.94 -40.95 7.80
C TRP A 111 -14.51 -42.40 8.05
N LYS A 112 -15.10 -43.36 7.34
CA LYS A 112 -14.62 -44.75 7.36
C LYS A 112 -13.15 -44.83 6.94
N ASN A 113 -12.78 -44.19 5.83
CA ASN A 113 -11.41 -44.19 5.32
C ASN A 113 -10.44 -43.52 6.31
N SER A 114 -10.78 -42.32 6.79
CA SER A 114 -9.96 -41.58 7.77
C SER A 114 -9.76 -42.36 9.08
N LEU A 115 -10.80 -42.99 9.61
CA LEU A 115 -10.67 -43.83 10.82
C LEU A 115 -9.83 -45.09 10.58
N THR A 116 -9.98 -45.70 9.41
CA THR A 116 -9.18 -46.88 9.02
C THR A 116 -7.71 -46.52 8.94
N ALA A 117 -7.38 -45.41 8.26
CA ALA A 117 -6.02 -44.89 8.18
C ALA A 117 -5.45 -44.53 9.56
N ALA A 118 -6.23 -43.89 10.44
CA ALA A 118 -5.82 -43.56 11.80
C ALA A 118 -5.45 -44.82 12.61
N VAL A 119 -6.32 -45.83 12.61
CA VAL A 119 -6.11 -47.09 13.32
C VAL A 119 -4.90 -47.85 12.78
N LEU A 120 -4.74 -47.91 11.45
CA LEU A 120 -3.59 -48.54 10.81
C LEU A 120 -2.30 -47.79 11.12
N ALA A 121 -2.29 -46.46 11.01
CA ALA A 121 -1.12 -45.64 11.31
C ALA A 121 -0.65 -45.83 12.75
N ARG A 122 -1.59 -45.92 13.70
CA ARG A 122 -1.27 -46.26 15.10
C ARG A 122 -0.63 -47.64 15.22
N ALA A 123 -1.23 -48.65 14.60
CA ALA A 123 -0.75 -50.03 14.70
C ALA A 123 0.63 -50.22 14.04
N ILE A 124 0.85 -49.58 12.88
CA ILE A 124 2.15 -49.52 12.20
C ILE A 124 3.16 -48.79 13.08
N GLY A 125 2.79 -47.63 13.66
CA GLY A 125 3.64 -46.89 14.58
C GLY A 125 4.08 -47.73 15.78
N LYS A 126 3.17 -48.52 16.39
CA LYS A 126 3.51 -49.48 17.45
C LYS A 126 4.48 -50.55 16.95
N ALA A 127 4.25 -51.13 15.78
CA ALA A 127 5.12 -52.16 15.19
C ALA A 127 6.52 -51.63 14.86
N MET A 128 6.63 -50.35 14.50
CA MET A 128 7.90 -49.65 14.25
C MET A 128 8.59 -49.12 15.50
N ALA A 129 7.97 -49.26 16.69
CA ALA A 129 8.40 -48.59 17.91
C ALA A 129 8.54 -47.06 17.75
N TYR A 130 7.65 -46.43 16.96
CA TYR A 130 7.58 -44.98 16.83
C TYR A 130 7.19 -44.35 18.18
N PRO A 131 7.94 -43.37 18.72
CA PRO A 131 7.70 -42.83 20.06
C PRO A 131 6.33 -42.15 20.21
N HIS A 132 5.84 -41.49 19.15
CA HIS A 132 4.60 -40.70 19.19
C HIS A 132 3.44 -41.41 18.49
N VAL A 133 3.09 -42.61 18.95
CA VAL A 133 2.03 -43.45 18.35
C VAL A 133 0.67 -42.74 18.16
N GLU A 134 0.35 -41.80 19.04
CA GLU A 134 -0.90 -41.02 18.97
C GLU A 134 -0.84 -39.89 17.93
N GLU A 135 0.34 -39.35 17.68
CA GLU A 135 0.57 -38.45 16.55
C GLU A 135 0.40 -39.20 15.22
N ALA A 136 0.85 -40.45 15.13
CA ALA A 136 0.59 -41.30 13.97
C ALA A 136 -0.91 -41.55 13.76
N TYR A 137 -1.66 -41.80 14.84
CA TYR A 137 -3.12 -41.92 14.78
C TYR A 137 -3.78 -40.63 14.24
N LEU A 138 -3.39 -39.48 14.79
CA LEU A 138 -3.89 -38.16 14.36
C LEU A 138 -3.54 -37.89 12.88
N ALA A 139 -2.31 -38.17 12.47
CA ALA A 139 -1.86 -38.00 11.09
C ALA A 139 -2.67 -38.86 10.12
N GLY A 140 -2.92 -40.13 10.47
CA GLY A 140 -3.81 -41.00 9.70
C GLY A 140 -5.25 -40.50 9.67
N LEU A 141 -5.75 -39.88 10.74
CA LEU A 141 -7.09 -39.30 10.77
C LEU A 141 -7.21 -38.07 9.85
N LEU A 142 -6.15 -37.27 9.77
CA LEU A 142 -6.11 -35.99 9.04
C LEU A 142 -5.57 -36.09 7.61
N HIS A 143 -5.00 -37.22 7.17
CA HIS A 143 -4.29 -37.32 5.89
C HIS A 143 -5.10 -36.83 4.68
N ASN A 144 -6.42 -37.02 4.71
CA ASN A 144 -7.33 -36.62 3.63
C ASN A 144 -8.18 -35.39 3.96
N VAL A 145 -7.84 -34.65 5.00
CA VAL A 145 -8.60 -33.48 5.48
C VAL A 145 -8.72 -32.37 4.44
N GLY A 146 -7.76 -32.27 3.53
CA GLY A 146 -7.82 -31.31 2.44
C GLY A 146 -9.00 -31.51 1.50
N ARG A 147 -9.54 -32.74 1.37
CA ARG A 147 -10.76 -32.98 0.58
C ARG A 147 -11.97 -32.26 1.17
N LEU A 148 -12.08 -32.21 2.50
CA LEU A 148 -13.12 -31.43 3.20
C LEU A 148 -12.91 -29.93 3.00
N ALA A 149 -11.65 -29.47 3.06
CA ALA A 149 -11.32 -28.06 2.82
C ALA A 149 -11.70 -27.64 1.38
N LEU A 150 -11.35 -28.45 0.38
CA LEU A 150 -11.71 -28.20 -1.03
C LEU A 150 -13.23 -28.26 -1.24
N LEU A 151 -13.92 -29.23 -0.64
CA LEU A 151 -15.38 -29.34 -0.75
C LEU A 151 -16.09 -28.11 -0.18
N ALA A 152 -15.68 -27.64 0.99
CA ALA A 152 -16.32 -26.51 1.63
C ALA A 152 -16.00 -25.17 0.94
N THR A 153 -14.83 -25.06 0.33
CA THR A 153 -14.42 -23.84 -0.38
C THR A 153 -14.92 -23.78 -1.81
N ALA A 154 -15.01 -24.91 -2.50
CA ALA A 154 -15.44 -25.04 -3.89
C ALA A 154 -16.44 -26.18 -4.09
N PRO A 155 -17.64 -26.11 -3.46
CA PRO A 155 -18.59 -27.20 -3.50
C PRO A 155 -19.10 -27.49 -4.91
N LYS A 156 -19.26 -26.49 -5.78
CA LYS A 156 -19.77 -26.72 -7.15
C LYS A 156 -18.73 -27.41 -8.03
N GLU A 157 -17.46 -27.05 -7.84
CA GLU A 157 -16.34 -27.50 -8.65
C GLU A 157 -15.80 -28.86 -8.17
N TYR A 158 -15.87 -29.14 -6.86
CA TYR A 158 -15.23 -30.30 -6.25
C TYR A 158 -16.18 -31.44 -5.85
N SER A 159 -17.49 -31.20 -5.67
CA SER A 159 -18.43 -32.24 -5.17
C SER A 159 -18.41 -33.54 -5.96
N PHE A 160 -18.20 -33.50 -7.29
CA PHE A 160 -18.13 -34.70 -8.12
C PHE A 160 -16.89 -35.55 -7.83
N ASN A 161 -15.77 -34.91 -7.49
CA ASN A 161 -14.48 -35.58 -7.25
C ASN A 161 -14.25 -35.93 -5.77
N PHE A 162 -15.14 -35.48 -4.87
CA PHE A 162 -15.01 -35.67 -3.42
C PHE A 162 -15.01 -37.14 -2.97
N THR A 163 -15.61 -38.06 -3.74
CA THR A 163 -15.62 -39.51 -3.42
C THR A 163 -14.83 -40.34 -4.42
N ALA A 164 -14.03 -39.72 -5.29
CA ALA A 164 -13.12 -40.44 -6.19
C ALA A 164 -12.13 -41.30 -5.37
N ARG A 165 -11.81 -42.51 -5.87
CA ARG A 165 -10.95 -43.51 -5.22
C ARG A 165 -9.56 -43.64 -5.84
N ASP A 166 -9.38 -43.19 -7.08
CA ASP A 166 -8.06 -43.17 -7.73
C ASP A 166 -7.40 -41.86 -7.34
N ASP A 167 -6.61 -41.88 -6.26
CA ASP A 167 -6.02 -40.68 -5.69
C ASP A 167 -4.93 -40.06 -6.60
N ASP A 168 -4.24 -40.87 -7.41
CA ASP A 168 -3.29 -40.39 -8.42
C ASP A 168 -4.03 -39.61 -9.52
N ALA A 169 -5.10 -40.17 -10.07
CA ALA A 169 -5.93 -39.50 -11.06
C ALA A 169 -6.64 -38.28 -10.47
N LEU A 170 -7.07 -38.37 -9.22
CA LEU A 170 -7.71 -37.28 -8.48
C LEU A 170 -6.74 -36.11 -8.29
N CYS A 171 -5.52 -36.35 -7.80
CA CYS A 171 -4.50 -35.31 -7.68
C CYS A 171 -4.24 -34.63 -9.03
N ALA A 172 -4.16 -35.39 -10.12
CA ALA A 172 -4.00 -34.83 -11.46
C ALA A 172 -5.21 -33.99 -11.92
N VAL A 173 -6.44 -34.35 -11.54
CA VAL A 173 -7.65 -33.58 -11.82
C VAL A 173 -7.73 -32.31 -10.96
N GLU A 174 -7.42 -32.42 -9.68
CA GLU A 174 -7.37 -31.29 -8.74
C GLU A 174 -6.32 -30.27 -9.15
N GLN A 175 -5.12 -30.72 -9.50
CA GLN A 175 -4.07 -29.84 -9.98
C GLN A 175 -4.48 -29.09 -11.25
N ARG A 176 -5.25 -29.73 -12.13
CA ARG A 176 -5.74 -29.13 -13.39
C ARG A 176 -6.93 -28.19 -13.18
N THR A 177 -7.85 -28.52 -12.27
CA THR A 177 -9.12 -27.81 -12.11
C THR A 177 -9.08 -26.76 -10.99
N LEU A 178 -8.32 -27.00 -9.94
CA LEU A 178 -8.21 -26.15 -8.75
C LEU A 178 -6.81 -25.57 -8.54
N GLN A 179 -5.77 -26.02 -9.25
CA GLN A 179 -4.38 -25.58 -9.07
C GLN A 179 -3.77 -25.88 -7.69
N ILE A 180 -4.42 -26.77 -6.94
CA ILE A 180 -3.96 -27.30 -5.66
C ILE A 180 -4.48 -28.74 -5.54
N THR A 181 -3.70 -29.65 -4.98
CA THR A 181 -4.19 -30.99 -4.61
C THR A 181 -4.85 -30.98 -3.23
N HIS A 182 -5.61 -32.02 -2.90
CA HIS A 182 -6.12 -32.19 -1.54
C HIS A 182 -4.99 -32.40 -0.52
N SER A 183 -3.87 -33.04 -0.88
CA SER A 183 -2.71 -33.19 0.00
C SER A 183 -2.08 -31.83 0.32
N GLU A 184 -1.89 -30.97 -0.67
CA GLU A 184 -1.41 -29.60 -0.50
C GLU A 184 -2.39 -28.74 0.33
N ALA A 185 -3.70 -28.84 0.06
CA ALA A 185 -4.72 -28.12 0.82
C ALA A 185 -4.80 -28.56 2.29
N GLY A 186 -4.63 -29.86 2.54
CA GLY A 186 -4.60 -30.42 3.88
C GLY A 186 -3.35 -30.01 4.66
N ALA A 187 -2.17 -30.10 4.04
CA ALA A 187 -0.92 -29.67 4.64
C ALA A 187 -0.96 -28.17 4.98
N TRP A 188 -1.41 -27.35 4.04
CA TRP A 188 -1.59 -25.91 4.23
C TRP A 188 -2.54 -25.57 5.39
N LEU A 189 -3.62 -26.34 5.58
CA LEU A 189 -4.51 -26.16 6.72
C LEU A 189 -3.80 -26.43 8.05
N ILE A 190 -3.00 -27.50 8.09
CA ILE A 190 -2.29 -27.96 9.29
C ILE A 190 -1.13 -27.01 9.66
N GLU A 191 -0.36 -26.51 8.69
CA GLU A 191 0.75 -25.57 8.93
C GLU A 191 0.31 -24.31 9.70
N ARG A 192 -0.93 -23.87 9.46
CA ARG A 192 -1.50 -22.70 10.14
C ARG A 192 -1.79 -22.94 11.62
N TRP A 193 -1.84 -24.19 12.05
CA TRP A 193 -1.94 -24.55 13.46
C TRP A 193 -0.60 -24.33 14.20
N ARG A 194 0.51 -24.13 13.45
CA ARG A 194 1.85 -23.84 13.99
C ARG A 194 2.32 -24.88 15.01
N LEU A 195 2.11 -26.16 14.69
CA LEU A 195 2.56 -27.29 15.49
C LEU A 195 4.03 -27.59 15.19
N ASP A 196 4.81 -27.91 16.21
CA ASP A 196 6.18 -28.43 16.05
C ASP A 196 6.12 -29.95 15.81
N SER A 197 5.76 -30.34 14.58
CA SER A 197 5.45 -31.72 14.21
C SER A 197 5.53 -31.94 12.69
N PHE A 198 5.87 -33.15 12.27
CA PHE A 198 5.83 -33.60 10.87
C PHE A 198 4.41 -33.93 10.36
N LEU A 199 3.36 -33.51 11.08
CA LEU A 199 1.97 -33.76 10.72
C LEU A 199 1.66 -33.20 9.32
N ALA A 200 2.05 -31.96 9.04
CA ALA A 200 1.83 -31.31 7.74
C ALA A 200 2.54 -32.05 6.62
N ASP A 201 3.82 -32.41 6.81
CA ASP A 201 4.59 -33.18 5.83
C ASP A 201 3.98 -34.56 5.56
N SER A 202 3.48 -35.23 6.60
CA SER A 202 2.83 -36.53 6.45
C SER A 202 1.56 -36.45 5.61
N VAL A 203 0.82 -35.34 5.71
CA VAL A 203 -0.35 -35.05 4.88
C VAL A 203 0.06 -34.60 3.47
N LEU A 204 1.16 -33.87 3.31
CA LEU A 204 1.62 -33.41 2.01
C LEU A 204 2.11 -34.58 1.13
N TYR A 205 2.89 -35.49 1.71
CA TYR A 205 3.67 -36.49 0.97
C TYR A 205 3.06 -37.90 0.98
N HIS A 206 1.85 -38.12 1.49
CA HIS A 206 1.24 -39.47 1.54
C HIS A 206 0.87 -40.06 0.17
N HIS A 207 0.99 -39.30 -0.91
CA HIS A 207 0.85 -39.77 -2.31
C HIS A 207 2.18 -39.93 -3.05
N GLU A 208 3.31 -39.62 -2.40
CA GLU A 208 4.61 -39.74 -3.06
C GLU A 208 4.97 -41.22 -3.35
N PRO A 209 5.68 -41.48 -4.47
CA PRO A 209 6.17 -42.82 -4.77
C PRO A 209 7.05 -43.38 -3.65
N LEU A 210 6.92 -44.68 -3.37
CA LEU A 210 7.63 -45.37 -2.28
C LEU A 210 9.15 -45.13 -2.31
N ALA A 211 9.75 -45.10 -3.50
CA ALA A 211 11.19 -44.87 -3.68
C ALA A 211 11.67 -43.50 -3.17
N ARG A 212 10.81 -42.48 -3.14
CA ARG A 212 11.16 -41.15 -2.62
C ARG A 212 11.05 -41.06 -1.10
N LEU A 213 10.32 -41.99 -0.47
CA LEU A 213 9.97 -41.95 0.95
C LEU A 213 10.84 -42.86 1.82
N GLU A 214 11.75 -43.66 1.23
CA GLU A 214 12.56 -44.63 1.96
C GLU A 214 13.34 -44.00 3.12
N ALA A 215 13.95 -42.84 2.88
CA ALA A 215 14.70 -42.06 3.86
C ALA A 215 13.88 -40.94 4.55
N ALA A 216 12.57 -40.88 4.32
CA ALA A 216 11.71 -39.85 4.91
C ALA A 216 11.48 -40.10 6.42
N HIS A 217 10.98 -39.06 7.11
CA HIS A 217 10.62 -39.16 8.53
C HIS A 217 9.64 -40.33 8.79
N PRO A 218 9.78 -41.09 9.89
CA PRO A 218 8.92 -42.25 10.16
C PRO A 218 7.42 -41.97 10.06
N LEU A 219 6.95 -40.81 10.53
CA LEU A 219 5.55 -40.42 10.45
C LEU A 219 5.01 -40.39 9.01
N ILE A 220 5.79 -39.85 8.05
CA ILE A 220 5.41 -39.78 6.64
C ILE A 220 5.27 -41.20 6.05
N ARG A 221 6.23 -42.07 6.38
CA ARG A 221 6.23 -43.48 5.95
C ARG A 221 5.06 -44.27 6.54
N ILE A 222 4.76 -44.04 7.82
CA ILE A 222 3.63 -44.66 8.53
C ILE A 222 2.31 -44.29 7.85
N VAL A 223 2.09 -43.00 7.58
CA VAL A 223 0.85 -42.52 6.93
C VAL A 223 0.73 -43.05 5.51
N ARG A 224 1.83 -43.05 4.72
CA ARG A 224 1.83 -43.65 3.37
C ARG A 224 1.45 -45.12 3.42
N LEU A 225 2.05 -45.91 4.32
CA LEU A 225 1.74 -47.32 4.44
C LEU A 225 0.30 -47.53 4.90
N ALA A 226 -0.17 -46.78 5.90
CA ALA A 226 -1.55 -46.85 6.37
C ALA A 226 -2.56 -46.57 5.24
N HIS A 227 -2.30 -45.56 4.41
CA HIS A 227 -3.12 -45.21 3.25
C HIS A 227 -3.13 -46.35 2.21
N LEU A 228 -1.98 -46.91 1.84
CA LEU A 228 -1.91 -48.06 0.92
C LEU A 228 -2.68 -49.29 1.42
N LEU A 229 -2.69 -49.52 2.73
CA LEU A 229 -3.45 -50.61 3.34
C LEU A 229 -4.97 -50.33 3.40
N CYS A 230 -5.39 -49.06 3.38
CA CYS A 230 -6.81 -48.70 3.29
C CYS A 230 -7.39 -49.00 1.91
N GLU A 231 -6.60 -48.84 0.86
CA GLU A 231 -6.99 -49.10 -0.54
C GLU A 231 -6.81 -50.56 -0.95
N HIS A 232 -6.25 -51.39 -0.06
CA HIS A 232 -5.95 -52.78 -0.37
C HIS A 232 -7.22 -53.64 -0.44
N ASP A 233 -7.33 -54.44 -1.49
CA ASP A 233 -8.34 -55.50 -1.57
C ASP A 233 -7.98 -56.61 -0.59
N GLU A 234 -8.90 -56.97 0.33
CA GLU A 234 -8.70 -58.05 1.31
C GLU A 234 -8.35 -59.41 0.67
N GLN A 235 -8.64 -59.59 -0.63
CA GLN A 235 -8.36 -60.81 -1.38
C GLN A 235 -7.00 -60.81 -2.11
N ALA A 236 -6.33 -59.65 -2.18
CA ALA A 236 -5.02 -59.53 -2.81
C ALA A 236 -3.88 -59.75 -1.79
N PRO A 237 -2.69 -60.20 -2.21
CA PRO A 237 -1.52 -60.20 -1.35
C PRO A 237 -0.99 -58.78 -1.16
N VAL A 238 -0.68 -58.40 0.08
CA VAL A 238 -0.10 -57.10 0.41
C VAL A 238 1.24 -56.97 -0.29
N SER A 239 1.47 -55.87 -1.02
CA SER A 239 2.72 -55.67 -1.75
C SER A 239 3.91 -55.74 -0.79
N ALA A 240 4.84 -56.66 -1.04
CA ALA A 240 6.08 -56.80 -0.26
C ALA A 240 6.89 -55.49 -0.22
N ASP A 241 6.76 -54.64 -1.25
CA ASP A 241 7.43 -53.34 -1.31
C ASP A 241 6.79 -52.29 -0.39
N ALA A 242 5.49 -52.41 -0.07
CA ALA A 242 4.83 -51.50 0.87
C ALA A 242 5.33 -51.74 2.31
N GLY A 243 5.49 -53.01 2.72
CA GLY A 243 6.02 -53.37 4.03
C GLY A 243 7.46 -52.89 4.28
N LYS A 244 8.30 -52.94 3.24
CA LYS A 244 9.69 -52.46 3.31
C LYS A 244 9.82 -51.00 3.73
N LEU A 245 8.87 -50.14 3.35
CA LEU A 245 8.87 -48.72 3.71
C LEU A 245 8.94 -48.50 5.23
N CYS A 246 8.28 -49.38 5.99
CA CYS A 246 8.25 -49.34 7.45
C CYS A 246 9.05 -50.46 8.12
N GLY A 247 9.78 -51.28 7.34
CA GLY A 247 10.53 -52.43 7.86
C GLY A 247 9.64 -53.52 8.46
N LEU A 248 8.39 -53.66 7.99
CA LEU A 248 7.43 -54.63 8.50
C LEU A 248 7.28 -55.81 7.53
N ASP A 249 7.22 -57.03 8.07
CA ASP A 249 6.96 -58.22 7.28
C ASP A 249 5.45 -58.39 6.96
N GLU A 250 5.15 -59.25 5.99
CA GLU A 250 3.79 -59.49 5.52
C GLU A 250 2.87 -60.06 6.62
N ALA A 251 3.42 -60.86 7.55
CA ALA A 251 2.65 -61.45 8.63
C ALA A 251 2.19 -60.39 9.65
N VAL A 252 3.06 -59.43 9.97
CA VAL A 252 2.74 -58.27 10.81
C VAL A 252 1.69 -57.40 10.13
N LEU A 253 1.83 -57.12 8.83
CA LEU A 253 0.85 -56.32 8.08
C LEU A 253 -0.53 -56.98 8.07
N ALA A 254 -0.61 -58.28 7.77
CA ALA A 254 -1.86 -59.03 7.78
C ALA A 254 -2.53 -59.01 9.17
N SER A 255 -1.74 -59.12 10.24
CA SER A 255 -2.22 -59.02 11.62
C SER A 255 -2.78 -57.63 11.94
N VAL A 256 -2.06 -56.58 11.52
CA VAL A 256 -2.46 -55.17 11.68
C VAL A 256 -3.77 -54.88 10.96
N MET A 257 -3.91 -55.31 9.69
CA MET A 257 -5.13 -55.11 8.91
C MET A 257 -6.33 -55.82 9.53
N LYS A 258 -6.16 -57.08 9.94
CA LYS A 258 -7.23 -57.87 10.58
C LYS A 258 -7.70 -57.26 11.90
N ALA A 259 -6.77 -56.68 12.68
CA ALA A 259 -7.10 -55.98 13.92
C ALA A 259 -7.79 -54.63 13.66
N ALA A 260 -7.40 -53.93 12.58
CA ALA A 260 -7.88 -52.60 12.26
C ALA A 260 -9.40 -52.56 12.04
N ALA A 261 -9.96 -53.50 11.28
CA ALA A 261 -11.40 -53.53 10.98
C ALA A 261 -12.29 -53.51 12.25
N ARG A 262 -11.90 -54.28 13.28
CA ARG A 262 -12.62 -54.31 14.57
C ARG A 262 -12.48 -53.02 15.35
N GLN A 263 -11.28 -52.43 15.33
CA GLN A 263 -10.99 -51.18 16.02
C GLN A 263 -11.69 -49.99 15.35
N VAL A 264 -11.81 -49.98 14.02
CA VAL A 264 -12.57 -48.97 13.26
C VAL A 264 -14.03 -49.01 13.63
N ALA A 265 -14.66 -50.20 13.64
CA ALA A 265 -16.06 -50.34 14.02
C ALA A 265 -16.32 -49.85 15.45
N THR A 266 -15.43 -50.21 16.39
CA THR A 266 -15.49 -49.77 17.79
C THR A 266 -15.32 -48.25 17.91
N ALA A 267 -14.34 -47.67 17.22
CA ALA A 267 -14.09 -46.24 17.23
C ALA A 267 -15.27 -45.45 16.63
N ALA A 268 -15.85 -45.93 15.54
CA ALA A 268 -17.01 -45.31 14.91
C ALA A 268 -18.26 -45.33 15.80
N GLU A 269 -18.53 -46.46 16.46
CA GLU A 269 -19.61 -46.58 17.44
C GLU A 269 -19.42 -45.60 18.59
N HIS A 270 -18.22 -45.53 19.16
CA HIS A 270 -17.91 -44.58 20.23
C HIS A 270 -18.05 -43.13 19.79
N LEU A 271 -17.71 -42.80 18.54
CA LEU A 271 -17.86 -41.46 17.97
C LEU A 271 -19.30 -41.18 17.52
N GLY A 272 -20.21 -42.17 17.53
CA GLY A 272 -21.57 -42.02 17.04
C GLY A 272 -21.65 -41.83 15.52
N ILE A 273 -20.67 -42.34 14.79
CA ILE A 273 -20.59 -42.25 13.32
C ILE A 273 -21.27 -43.49 12.75
N ASP A 274 -22.38 -43.28 12.02
CA ASP A 274 -23.06 -44.36 11.33
C ASP A 274 -22.32 -44.76 10.05
N LEU A 275 -21.54 -45.84 10.12
CA LEU A 275 -20.82 -46.38 8.97
C LEU A 275 -21.66 -47.34 8.12
N ARG A 276 -22.95 -47.56 8.44
CA ARG A 276 -23.80 -48.46 7.65
C ARG A 276 -23.98 -47.89 6.24
N GLY A 277 -23.72 -48.73 5.24
CA GLY A 277 -23.77 -48.35 3.82
C GLY A 277 -22.63 -47.44 3.36
N ALA A 278 -21.56 -47.27 4.16
CA ALA A 278 -20.37 -46.53 3.73
C ALA A 278 -19.68 -47.17 2.51
N ASP A 279 -19.74 -48.50 2.39
CA ASP A 279 -19.18 -49.25 1.26
C ASP A 279 -20.06 -49.16 0.00
N ASP A 280 -21.34 -48.81 0.16
CA ASP A 280 -22.30 -48.69 -0.93
C ASP A 280 -22.20 -47.33 -1.65
N VAL A 281 -21.37 -46.41 -1.14
CA VAL A 281 -21.14 -45.10 -1.77
C VAL A 281 -20.38 -45.30 -3.08
N VAL A 282 -21.07 -45.02 -4.19
CA VAL A 282 -20.49 -45.09 -5.54
C VAL A 282 -19.35 -44.09 -5.65
N ALA A 283 -18.15 -44.60 -5.93
CA ALA A 283 -16.97 -43.78 -6.20
C ALA A 283 -16.85 -43.56 -7.72
N PRO A 284 -17.12 -42.34 -8.23
CA PRO A 284 -16.91 -42.05 -9.63
C PRO A 284 -15.40 -42.00 -9.95
N PRO A 285 -15.00 -42.28 -11.20
CA PRO A 285 -13.65 -41.95 -11.63
C PRO A 285 -13.44 -40.43 -11.54
N ALA A 286 -12.21 -40.00 -11.22
CA ALA A 286 -11.88 -38.59 -11.17
C ALA A 286 -12.19 -37.94 -12.54
N TYR A 287 -12.97 -36.87 -12.52
CA TYR A 287 -13.49 -36.22 -13.72
C TYR A 287 -13.00 -34.77 -13.80
N ALA A 288 -12.30 -34.47 -14.89
CA ALA A 288 -12.12 -33.11 -15.36
C ALA A 288 -13.17 -32.87 -16.44
N ALA A 289 -14.11 -31.95 -16.20
CA ALA A 289 -14.97 -31.47 -17.27
C ALA A 289 -14.10 -31.00 -18.45
N PRO A 290 -14.43 -31.31 -19.71
CA PRO A 290 -13.68 -30.81 -20.85
C PRO A 290 -13.77 -29.29 -20.86
N GLN A 291 -12.72 -28.64 -20.36
CA GLN A 291 -12.56 -27.20 -20.44
C GLN A 291 -11.81 -26.92 -21.74
N ASP A 292 -12.32 -26.00 -22.55
CA ASP A 292 -11.64 -25.58 -23.77
C ASP A 292 -10.28 -24.99 -23.36
N PRO A 293 -9.15 -25.62 -23.77
CA PRO A 293 -7.82 -25.17 -23.38
C PRO A 293 -7.51 -23.75 -23.89
N VAL A 294 -8.21 -23.29 -24.93
CA VAL A 294 -8.13 -21.89 -25.38
C VAL A 294 -8.82 -20.99 -24.36
N GLN A 295 -10.01 -21.37 -23.89
CA GLN A 295 -10.81 -20.58 -22.95
C GLN A 295 -10.19 -20.55 -21.54
N GLN A 296 -9.53 -21.62 -21.09
CA GLN A 296 -8.73 -21.62 -19.86
C GLN A 296 -7.55 -20.67 -19.96
N ARG A 297 -6.73 -20.78 -21.02
CA ARG A 297 -5.60 -19.86 -21.23
C ARG A 297 -6.08 -18.43 -21.35
N LEU A 298 -7.19 -18.19 -22.05
CA LEU A 298 -7.78 -16.87 -22.18
C LEU A 298 -8.28 -16.35 -20.82
N SER A 299 -8.93 -17.19 -20.00
CA SER A 299 -9.43 -16.80 -18.68
C SER A 299 -8.28 -16.51 -17.71
N GLU A 300 -7.23 -17.34 -17.71
CA GLU A 300 -6.01 -17.09 -16.94
C GLU A 300 -5.29 -15.83 -17.41
N ASP A 301 -5.12 -15.64 -18.73
CA ASP A 301 -4.49 -14.45 -19.29
C ASP A 301 -5.30 -13.19 -19.00
N VAL A 302 -6.64 -13.24 -19.12
CA VAL A 302 -7.53 -12.12 -18.75
C VAL A 302 -7.43 -11.84 -17.24
N ARG A 303 -7.45 -12.86 -16.39
CA ARG A 303 -7.31 -12.72 -14.93
C ARG A 303 -5.97 -12.06 -14.58
N ASN A 304 -4.88 -12.58 -15.15
CA ASN A 304 -3.53 -12.04 -14.97
C ASN A 304 -3.47 -10.59 -15.47
N MET A 305 -4.09 -10.28 -16.61
CA MET A 305 -4.13 -8.91 -17.16
C MET A 305 -4.89 -7.94 -16.26
N VAL A 306 -6.02 -8.37 -15.68
CA VAL A 306 -6.80 -7.56 -14.74
C VAL A 306 -6.00 -7.30 -13.45
N LEU A 307 -5.32 -8.32 -12.91
CA LEU A 307 -4.46 -8.15 -11.73
C LEU A 307 -3.30 -7.18 -11.98
N VAL A 308 -2.60 -7.31 -13.12
CA VAL A 308 -1.54 -6.35 -13.50
C VAL A 308 -2.10 -4.94 -13.65
N ALA A 309 -3.29 -4.78 -14.23
CA ALA A 309 -3.91 -3.46 -14.40
C ALA A 309 -4.24 -2.79 -13.06
N GLU A 310 -4.78 -3.53 -12.08
CA GLU A 310 -5.12 -3.00 -10.76
C GLU A 310 -3.87 -2.60 -9.95
N VAL A 311 -2.83 -3.41 -10.03
CA VAL A 311 -1.51 -3.09 -9.47
C VAL A 311 -0.93 -1.85 -10.13
N GLY A 312 -1.06 -1.74 -11.45
CA GLY A 312 -0.66 -0.54 -12.20
C GLY A 312 -1.34 0.73 -11.71
N GLN A 313 -2.63 0.68 -11.38
CA GLN A 313 -3.32 1.82 -10.77
C GLN A 313 -2.80 2.14 -9.37
N THR A 314 -2.44 1.12 -8.60
CA THR A 314 -1.86 1.30 -7.26
C THR A 314 -0.51 2.01 -7.34
N PHE A 315 0.33 1.64 -8.31
CA PHE A 315 1.61 2.30 -8.58
C PHE A 315 1.43 3.75 -9.01
N ALA A 316 0.49 4.03 -9.92
CA ALA A 316 0.22 5.38 -10.41
C ALA A 316 -0.27 6.36 -9.32
N ARG A 317 -0.78 5.85 -8.19
CA ARG A 317 -1.23 6.66 -7.05
C ARG A 317 -0.12 6.99 -6.04
N GLN A 318 1.03 6.32 -6.11
CA GLN A 318 2.11 6.56 -5.15
C GLN A 318 2.82 7.88 -5.43
N GLN A 319 3.13 8.62 -4.36
CA GLN A 319 3.97 9.81 -4.46
C GLN A 319 5.40 9.50 -4.05
N GLY A 320 6.36 9.88 -4.90
CA GLY A 320 7.77 9.73 -4.64
C GLY A 320 8.33 8.34 -4.97
N GLU A 321 9.63 8.32 -5.30
CA GLU A 321 10.36 7.14 -5.77
C GLU A 321 10.41 6.02 -4.70
N SER A 322 10.66 6.37 -3.44
CA SER A 322 10.73 5.40 -2.33
C SER A 322 9.40 4.69 -2.11
N GLY A 323 8.29 5.43 -2.08
CA GLY A 323 6.95 4.87 -1.89
C GLY A 323 6.53 3.96 -3.05
N LEU A 324 6.91 4.32 -4.27
CA LEU A 324 6.68 3.48 -5.45
C LEU A 324 7.49 2.17 -5.38
N LEU A 325 8.78 2.23 -5.03
CA LEU A 325 9.62 1.04 -4.89
C LEU A 325 9.10 0.10 -3.78
N GLU A 326 8.65 0.64 -2.66
CA GLU A 326 7.99 -0.14 -1.60
C GLU A 326 6.67 -0.78 -2.06
N ALA A 327 5.87 -0.06 -2.84
CA ALA A 327 4.64 -0.61 -3.40
C ALA A 327 4.91 -1.74 -4.40
N ILE A 328 5.94 -1.61 -5.24
CA ILE A 328 6.37 -2.64 -6.19
C ILE A 328 6.82 -3.90 -5.43
N THR A 329 7.73 -3.75 -4.46
CA THR A 329 8.22 -4.91 -3.69
C THR A 329 7.09 -5.59 -2.91
N ARG A 330 6.21 -4.82 -2.25
CA ARG A 330 5.06 -5.38 -1.53
C ARG A 330 4.10 -6.13 -2.46
N SER A 331 3.76 -5.56 -3.61
CA SER A 331 2.85 -6.19 -4.57
C SER A 331 3.44 -7.48 -5.15
N ALA A 332 4.75 -7.49 -5.41
CA ALA A 332 5.44 -8.67 -5.89
C ALA A 332 5.38 -9.82 -4.86
N ARG A 333 5.61 -9.52 -3.58
CA ARG A 333 5.51 -10.51 -2.49
C ARG A 333 4.12 -11.14 -2.43
N ILE A 334 3.06 -10.34 -2.58
CA ILE A 334 1.68 -10.82 -2.50
C ILE A 334 1.30 -11.68 -3.72
N LEU A 335 1.62 -11.23 -4.94
CA LEU A 335 1.14 -11.87 -6.17
C LEU A 335 1.93 -13.12 -6.57
N PHE A 336 3.20 -13.14 -6.16
CA PHE A 336 4.15 -14.17 -6.55
C PHE A 336 4.64 -15.00 -5.36
N ASP A 337 4.18 -14.70 -4.15
CA ASP A 337 4.55 -15.42 -2.92
C ASP A 337 6.07 -15.42 -2.71
N PHE A 338 6.69 -14.25 -2.90
CA PHE A 338 8.11 -14.06 -2.63
C PHE A 338 8.34 -13.84 -1.13
N ASP A 339 9.23 -14.63 -0.54
CA ASP A 339 9.60 -14.53 0.89
C ASP A 339 10.19 -13.14 1.18
N THR A 340 11.19 -12.78 0.37
CA THR A 340 11.92 -11.53 0.39
C THR A 340 12.04 -10.97 -1.03
N THR A 341 12.11 -9.65 -1.17
CA THR A 341 12.17 -9.00 -2.49
C THR A 341 13.06 -7.77 -2.44
N VAL A 342 13.92 -7.63 -3.45
CA VAL A 342 14.85 -6.53 -3.59
C VAL A 342 14.82 -5.97 -5.00
N ILE A 343 15.20 -4.71 -5.18
CA ILE A 343 15.26 -4.06 -6.50
C ILE A 343 16.68 -3.56 -6.72
N LEU A 344 17.22 -3.87 -7.90
CA LEU A 344 18.43 -3.26 -8.43
C LEU A 344 18.03 -2.34 -9.58
N LEU A 345 18.36 -1.05 -9.52
CA LEU A 345 18.10 -0.11 -10.61
C LEU A 345 19.33 0.10 -11.48
N GLU A 346 19.10 0.35 -12.77
CA GLU A 346 20.15 0.75 -13.70
C GLU A 346 20.74 2.09 -13.26
N ASN A 347 22.07 2.16 -13.19
CA ASN A 347 22.76 3.41 -12.88
C ASN A 347 22.63 4.43 -14.02
N PRO A 348 22.88 5.73 -13.78
CA PRO A 348 22.73 6.76 -14.81
C PRO A 348 23.59 6.56 -16.07
N THR A 349 24.68 5.78 -15.99
CA THR A 349 25.55 5.48 -17.15
C THR A 349 25.05 4.28 -17.98
N GLY A 350 24.07 3.52 -17.50
CA GLY A 350 23.54 2.34 -18.20
C GLY A 350 24.49 1.14 -18.24
N HIS A 351 25.45 1.07 -17.31
CA HIS A 351 26.50 0.05 -17.32
C HIS A 351 26.46 -0.89 -16.12
N ALA A 352 25.69 -0.55 -15.09
CA ALA A 352 25.60 -1.36 -13.88
C ALA A 352 24.19 -1.29 -13.26
N LEU A 353 23.82 -2.37 -12.59
CA LEU A 353 22.67 -2.45 -11.70
C LEU A 353 23.13 -2.16 -10.26
N VAL A 354 22.44 -1.30 -9.56
CA VAL A 354 22.78 -0.86 -8.20
C VAL A 354 21.61 -1.11 -7.27
N GLY A 355 21.87 -1.69 -6.10
CA GLY A 355 20.86 -1.99 -5.10
C GLY A 355 20.24 -0.72 -4.52
N VAL A 356 18.91 -0.71 -4.44
CA VAL A 356 18.16 0.38 -3.81
C VAL A 356 17.64 -0.10 -2.47
N ALA A 357 17.87 0.69 -1.42
CA ALA A 357 17.35 0.38 -0.08
C ALA A 357 15.86 0.76 -0.02
N ALA A 358 14.96 -0.24 -0.10
CA ALA A 358 13.54 -0.07 0.16
C ALA A 358 13.24 -0.51 1.61
N GLY A 359 13.45 0.39 2.57
CA GLY A 359 13.15 0.18 3.99
C GLY A 359 14.34 -0.21 4.89
N GLU A 360 14.09 -0.31 6.19
CA GLU A 360 15.11 -0.45 7.25
C GLU A 360 15.94 -1.74 7.16
N GLN A 361 15.39 -2.83 6.62
CA GLN A 361 16.08 -4.14 6.53
C GLN A 361 17.07 -4.26 5.35
N GLN A 362 17.20 -3.26 4.48
CA GLN A 362 17.94 -3.38 3.21
C GLN A 362 19.20 -2.48 3.11
N GLN A 363 19.73 -1.95 4.21
CA GLN A 363 20.96 -1.13 4.17
C GLN A 363 22.16 -1.86 3.54
N ARG A 364 22.26 -3.19 3.67
CA ARG A 364 23.32 -3.99 3.03
C ARG A 364 23.25 -3.98 1.50
N LEU A 365 22.09 -3.67 0.91
CA LEU A 365 21.91 -3.58 -0.55
C LEU A 365 22.43 -2.28 -1.14
N ALA A 366 22.51 -1.19 -0.38
CA ALA A 366 22.88 0.12 -0.92
C ALA A 366 24.31 0.17 -1.50
N GLY A 367 25.19 -0.76 -1.08
CA GLY A 367 26.54 -0.92 -1.63
C GLY A 367 26.66 -2.00 -2.71
N PHE A 368 25.58 -2.72 -3.04
CA PHE A 368 25.62 -3.79 -4.03
C PHE A 368 25.56 -3.20 -5.44
N ALA A 369 26.57 -3.51 -6.27
CA ALA A 369 26.62 -3.08 -7.66
C ALA A 369 27.09 -4.23 -8.57
N LEU A 370 26.37 -4.43 -9.66
CA LEU A 370 26.64 -5.46 -10.66
C LEU A 370 26.88 -4.81 -12.02
N ALA A 371 28.09 -4.97 -12.57
CA ALA A 371 28.42 -4.47 -13.90
C ALA A 371 27.84 -5.37 -14.99
N LEU A 372 26.98 -4.82 -15.85
CA LEU A 372 26.29 -5.59 -16.91
C LEU A 372 27.26 -6.22 -17.92
N ALA A 373 28.39 -5.55 -18.19
CA ALA A 373 29.41 -6.03 -19.12
C ALA A 373 30.12 -7.32 -18.67
N LYS A 374 30.04 -7.68 -17.38
CA LYS A 374 30.63 -8.92 -16.85
C LYS A 374 29.77 -10.16 -17.13
N GLY A 375 28.55 -10.00 -17.64
CA GLY A 375 27.62 -11.09 -17.89
C GLY A 375 27.10 -11.73 -16.60
N GLY A 376 26.65 -12.98 -16.71
CA GLY A 376 26.01 -13.72 -15.62
C GLY A 376 24.48 -13.67 -15.67
N PRO A 377 23.79 -14.52 -14.91
CA PRO A 377 22.34 -14.69 -15.06
C PRO A 377 21.53 -13.43 -14.69
N LEU A 378 21.97 -12.65 -13.71
CA LEU A 378 21.33 -11.37 -13.39
C LEU A 378 21.49 -10.34 -14.51
N ALA A 379 22.69 -10.23 -15.08
CA ALA A 379 22.94 -9.35 -16.22
C ALA A 379 22.13 -9.79 -17.44
N ALA A 380 22.03 -11.11 -17.68
CA ALA A 380 21.23 -11.69 -18.75
C ALA A 380 19.75 -11.29 -18.62
N SER A 381 19.18 -11.35 -17.41
CA SER A 381 17.81 -10.90 -17.18
C SER A 381 17.57 -9.46 -17.64
N ALA A 382 18.49 -8.55 -17.29
CA ALA A 382 18.41 -7.14 -17.70
C ALA A 382 18.65 -6.92 -19.20
N LEU A 383 19.69 -7.55 -19.76
CA LEU A 383 20.11 -7.36 -21.15
C LEU A 383 19.15 -8.03 -22.15
N GLU A 384 18.72 -9.26 -21.85
CA GLU A 384 17.81 -10.03 -22.69
C GLU A 384 16.34 -9.65 -22.44
N ARG A 385 16.07 -8.93 -21.35
CA ARG A 385 14.74 -8.42 -20.97
C ARG A 385 13.73 -9.55 -20.75
N ARG A 386 14.19 -10.65 -20.16
CA ARG A 386 13.35 -11.81 -19.81
C ARG A 386 13.56 -12.21 -18.35
N PRO A 387 12.54 -12.79 -17.70
CA PRO A 387 12.71 -13.37 -16.38
C PRO A 387 13.77 -14.47 -16.39
N VAL A 388 14.62 -14.50 -15.38
CA VAL A 388 15.62 -15.56 -15.16
C VAL A 388 15.36 -16.22 -13.82
N PHE A 389 15.39 -17.55 -13.81
CA PHE A 389 15.08 -18.39 -12.66
C PHE A 389 16.35 -19.12 -12.22
N LEU A 390 16.76 -18.93 -10.97
CA LEU A 390 18.02 -19.46 -10.46
C LEU A 390 17.76 -20.36 -9.26
N ALA A 391 18.41 -21.52 -9.26
CA ALA A 391 18.52 -22.39 -8.10
C ALA A 391 19.99 -22.43 -7.68
N ARG A 392 20.26 -22.37 -6.37
CA ARG A 392 21.62 -22.31 -5.83
C ARG A 392 22.47 -23.52 -6.20
N GLU A 393 21.86 -24.68 -6.29
CA GLU A 393 22.53 -25.95 -6.59
C GLU A 393 22.88 -26.16 -8.07
N ALA A 394 22.43 -25.28 -8.97
CA ALA A 394 22.54 -25.49 -10.42
C ALA A 394 23.97 -25.38 -11.00
N GLY A 395 24.96 -24.97 -10.19
CA GLY A 395 26.35 -24.77 -10.63
C GLY A 395 26.54 -23.57 -11.57
N GLY A 396 27.75 -23.01 -11.61
CA GLY A 396 28.09 -21.91 -12.54
C GLY A 396 27.62 -20.50 -12.13
N LEU A 397 27.17 -20.30 -10.89
CA LEU A 397 26.78 -19.00 -10.36
C LEU A 397 28.00 -18.14 -9.99
N GLY A 398 27.92 -16.84 -10.27
CA GLY A 398 28.95 -15.88 -9.87
C GLY A 398 28.83 -15.49 -8.39
N ILE A 399 29.84 -14.78 -7.88
CA ILE A 399 29.85 -14.28 -6.49
C ILE A 399 28.68 -13.31 -6.24
N ALA A 400 28.23 -12.59 -7.27
CA ALA A 400 27.12 -11.64 -7.14
C ALA A 400 25.79 -12.37 -6.84
N GLU A 401 25.51 -13.47 -7.56
CA GLU A 401 24.35 -14.32 -7.31
C GLU A 401 24.43 -14.97 -5.92
N GLU A 402 25.58 -15.55 -5.54
CA GLU A 402 25.79 -16.11 -4.19
C GLU A 402 25.58 -15.08 -3.07
N THR A 403 25.99 -13.84 -3.30
CA THR A 403 25.77 -12.75 -2.35
C THR A 403 24.29 -12.43 -2.22
N LEU A 404 23.54 -12.44 -3.33
CA LEU A 404 22.08 -12.22 -3.30
C LEU A 404 21.34 -13.36 -2.59
N PHE A 405 21.71 -14.62 -2.84
CA PHE A 405 21.16 -15.77 -2.09
C PHE A 405 21.37 -15.59 -0.59
N ARG A 406 22.57 -15.17 -0.15
CA ARG A 406 22.86 -14.91 1.27
C ARG A 406 22.10 -13.71 1.84
N ILE A 407 21.93 -12.64 1.07
CA ILE A 407 21.19 -11.44 1.50
C ILE A 407 19.71 -11.76 1.65
N LEU A 408 19.14 -12.51 0.72
CA LEU A 408 17.71 -12.85 0.69
C LEU A 408 17.36 -14.03 1.59
N GLY A 409 18.34 -14.87 1.93
CA GLY A 409 18.18 -16.03 2.81
C GLY A 409 17.41 -17.18 2.16
N THR A 410 17.50 -17.33 0.83
CA THR A 410 16.76 -18.34 0.05
C THR A 410 17.70 -19.20 -0.80
N ASP A 411 17.19 -20.33 -1.29
CA ASP A 411 17.93 -21.24 -2.18
C ASP A 411 17.51 -21.13 -3.65
N SER A 412 16.46 -20.35 -3.94
CA SER A 412 16.03 -20.03 -5.30
C SER A 412 15.68 -18.54 -5.45
N LEU A 413 15.93 -17.99 -6.64
CA LEU A 413 15.69 -16.60 -7.01
C LEU A 413 14.92 -16.49 -8.33
N VAL A 414 14.00 -15.53 -8.38
CA VAL A 414 13.34 -15.07 -9.61
C VAL A 414 13.83 -13.66 -9.90
N CYS A 415 14.57 -13.50 -10.99
CA CYS A 415 15.06 -12.21 -11.49
C CYS A 415 14.11 -11.71 -12.58
N LEU A 416 13.35 -10.66 -12.29
CA LEU A 416 12.34 -10.08 -13.16
C LEU A 416 12.82 -8.71 -13.68
N PRO A 417 13.06 -8.53 -14.98
CA PRO A 417 13.49 -7.24 -15.50
C PRO A 417 12.34 -6.23 -15.51
N LEU A 418 12.67 -4.99 -15.17
CA LEU A 418 11.75 -3.85 -15.18
C LEU A 418 11.93 -3.11 -16.51
N VAL A 419 11.11 -3.46 -17.50
CA VAL A 419 11.25 -2.96 -18.88
C VAL A 419 10.17 -1.95 -19.23
N ALA A 420 10.57 -0.72 -19.53
CA ALA A 420 9.71 0.33 -20.05
C ALA A 420 10.07 0.60 -21.52
N GLY A 421 9.14 0.26 -22.43
CA GLY A 421 9.38 0.35 -23.88
C GLY A 421 10.60 -0.48 -24.33
N GLN A 422 11.67 0.20 -24.74
CA GLN A 422 12.91 -0.41 -25.21
C GLN A 422 14.06 -0.34 -24.18
N ARG A 423 13.78 0.07 -22.94
CA ARG A 423 14.80 0.25 -21.91
C ARG A 423 14.50 -0.62 -20.69
N CYS A 424 15.54 -1.25 -20.15
CA CYS A 424 15.47 -1.92 -18.86
C CYS A 424 15.92 -0.94 -17.78
N LEU A 425 15.02 -0.58 -16.87
CA LEU A 425 15.29 0.36 -15.78
C LEU A 425 15.93 -0.31 -14.56
N GLY A 426 15.88 -1.64 -14.49
CA GLY A 426 16.36 -2.41 -13.36
C GLY A 426 15.89 -3.86 -13.37
N VAL A 427 16.18 -4.57 -12.28
CA VAL A 427 15.75 -5.95 -12.05
C VAL A 427 15.17 -6.05 -10.63
N LEU A 428 13.95 -6.56 -10.55
CA LEU A 428 13.32 -7.00 -9.31
C LEU A 428 13.74 -8.45 -9.03
N ILE A 429 14.17 -8.74 -7.82
CA ILE A 429 14.65 -10.07 -7.44
C ILE A 429 13.79 -10.55 -6.27
N GLY A 430 13.07 -11.65 -6.48
CA GLY A 430 12.29 -12.34 -5.45
C GLY A 430 12.97 -13.62 -4.98
N GLY A 431 13.08 -13.80 -3.68
CA GLY A 431 13.46 -15.08 -3.08
C GLY A 431 12.25 -16.01 -2.98
N VAL A 432 12.44 -17.27 -3.33
CA VAL A 432 11.42 -18.33 -3.24
C VAL A 432 12.04 -19.64 -2.75
N ALA A 433 11.21 -20.52 -2.20
CA ALA A 433 11.60 -21.90 -1.95
C ALA A 433 11.81 -22.67 -3.27
N THR A 434 12.71 -23.66 -3.27
CA THR A 434 13.09 -24.41 -4.48
C THR A 434 11.91 -25.09 -5.18
N TRP A 435 10.93 -25.59 -4.41
CA TRP A 435 9.73 -26.24 -4.96
C TRP A 435 8.79 -25.25 -5.68
N GLN A 436 8.82 -23.97 -5.31
CA GLN A 436 7.98 -22.94 -5.94
C GLN A 436 8.53 -22.52 -7.32
N LEU A 437 9.82 -22.72 -7.58
CA LEU A 437 10.51 -22.20 -8.77
C LEU A 437 9.86 -22.65 -10.09
N ALA A 438 9.49 -23.93 -10.20
CA ALA A 438 8.81 -24.46 -11.38
C ALA A 438 7.40 -23.86 -11.58
N GLY A 439 6.71 -23.55 -10.48
CA GLY A 439 5.44 -22.82 -10.51
C GLY A 439 5.59 -21.41 -11.08
N GLN A 440 6.66 -20.71 -10.69
CA GLN A 440 6.96 -19.37 -11.16
C GLN A 440 7.37 -19.34 -12.64
N GLN A 441 8.14 -20.34 -13.09
CA GLN A 441 8.48 -20.51 -14.51
C GLN A 441 7.24 -20.65 -15.39
N ARG A 442 6.22 -21.40 -14.95
CA ARG A 442 4.95 -21.51 -15.69
C ARG A 442 4.20 -20.18 -15.80
N ARG A 443 4.45 -19.23 -14.90
CA ARG A 443 3.81 -17.90 -14.84
C ARG A 443 4.69 -16.78 -15.42
N GLU A 444 5.69 -17.11 -16.23
CA GLU A 444 6.66 -16.15 -16.78
C GLU A 444 6.02 -14.92 -17.44
N ARG A 445 4.95 -15.11 -18.24
CA ARG A 445 4.25 -13.98 -18.91
C ARG A 445 3.60 -13.02 -17.93
N PHE A 446 3.06 -13.54 -16.82
CA PHE A 446 2.42 -12.73 -15.79
C PHE A 446 3.47 -11.95 -15.00
N LEU A 447 4.58 -12.60 -14.63
CA LEU A 447 5.76 -11.94 -14.05
C LEU A 447 6.24 -10.80 -14.96
N GLN A 448 6.43 -11.08 -16.25
CA GLN A 448 6.93 -10.09 -17.21
C GLN A 448 5.96 -8.91 -17.38
N SER A 449 4.66 -9.16 -17.42
CA SER A 449 3.64 -8.10 -17.49
C SER A 449 3.65 -7.20 -16.25
N PHE A 450 3.82 -7.79 -15.05
CA PHE A 450 4.02 -7.02 -13.83
C PHE A 450 5.30 -6.18 -13.87
N GLY A 451 6.41 -6.76 -14.32
CA GLY A 451 7.69 -6.06 -14.46
C GLY A 451 7.59 -4.85 -15.39
N ASN A 452 6.87 -4.99 -16.51
CA ASN A 452 6.62 -3.90 -17.45
C ASN A 452 5.77 -2.78 -16.83
N GLN A 453 4.73 -3.13 -16.07
CA GLN A 453 3.87 -2.14 -15.42
C GLN A 453 4.61 -1.38 -14.31
N ALA A 454 5.41 -2.09 -13.52
CA ALA A 454 6.29 -1.48 -12.53
C ALA A 454 7.32 -0.53 -13.18
N ALA A 455 7.91 -0.94 -14.30
CA ALA A 455 8.86 -0.13 -15.04
C ALA A 455 8.21 1.13 -15.64
N ALA A 456 7.01 1.04 -16.21
CA ALA A 456 6.29 2.19 -16.75
C ALA A 456 5.98 3.23 -15.66
N ALA A 457 5.60 2.78 -14.46
CA ALA A 457 5.39 3.66 -13.31
C ALA A 457 6.71 4.32 -12.86
N LEU A 458 7.81 3.56 -12.82
CA LEU A 458 9.15 4.10 -12.50
C LEU A 458 9.62 5.12 -13.55
N GLU A 459 9.43 4.85 -14.85
CA GLU A 459 9.78 5.78 -15.92
C GLU A 459 9.04 7.11 -15.79
N THR A 460 7.74 7.03 -15.47
CA THR A 460 6.90 8.21 -15.25
C THR A 460 7.44 9.03 -14.06
N ALA A 461 7.69 8.39 -12.92
CA ALA A 461 8.22 9.04 -11.74
C ALA A 461 9.61 9.67 -11.96
N ILE A 462 10.51 8.97 -12.68
CA ILE A 462 11.84 9.48 -13.04
C ILE A 462 11.72 10.68 -14.00
N SER A 463 10.79 10.62 -14.95
CA SER A 463 10.54 11.69 -15.93
C SER A 463 9.99 12.95 -15.27
N GLU A 464 9.01 12.83 -14.38
CA GLU A 464 8.45 13.95 -13.60
C GLU A 464 9.53 14.66 -12.79
N ARG A 465 10.40 13.90 -12.11
CA ARG A 465 11.57 14.43 -11.41
C ARG A 465 12.53 15.15 -12.35
N GLY A 466 12.78 14.57 -13.54
CA GLY A 466 13.61 15.18 -14.58
C GLY A 466 13.03 16.49 -15.13
N HIS A 467 11.71 16.62 -15.23
CA HIS A 467 11.03 17.85 -15.62
C HIS A 467 11.07 18.91 -14.52
N ALA A 468 10.73 18.55 -13.28
CA ALA A 468 10.79 19.46 -12.14
C ALA A 468 12.22 20.01 -11.92
N ARG A 469 13.24 19.16 -12.03
CA ARG A 469 14.65 19.57 -11.89
C ARG A 469 15.10 20.50 -13.02
N ARG A 470 14.64 20.28 -14.25
CA ARG A 470 14.92 21.17 -15.39
C ARG A 470 14.23 22.52 -15.25
N GLN A 471 12.99 22.55 -14.77
CA GLN A 471 12.28 23.81 -14.47
C GLN A 471 12.99 24.61 -13.39
N LEU A 472 13.40 23.97 -12.29
CA LEU A 472 14.18 24.63 -11.24
C LEU A 472 15.51 25.17 -11.76
N ALA A 473 16.22 24.41 -12.62
CA ALA A 473 17.47 24.87 -13.23
C ALA A 473 17.25 26.07 -14.18
N HIS A 474 16.15 26.07 -14.95
CA HIS A 474 15.79 27.18 -15.84
C HIS A 474 15.48 28.46 -15.05
N VAL A 475 14.66 28.33 -14.00
CA VAL A 475 14.32 29.47 -13.11
C VAL A 475 15.58 30.00 -12.41
N ALA A 476 16.49 29.12 -11.98
CA ALA A 476 17.75 29.54 -11.37
C ALA A 476 18.67 30.28 -12.36
N GLU A 477 18.67 29.91 -13.63
CA GLU A 477 19.46 30.58 -14.67
C GLU A 477 18.85 31.93 -15.06
N GLU A 478 17.53 32.00 -15.25
CA GLU A 478 16.80 33.26 -15.45
C GLU A 478 17.04 34.24 -14.30
N TYR A 479 17.03 33.73 -13.06
CA TYR A 479 17.36 34.51 -11.87
C TYR A 479 18.80 35.05 -11.89
N ARG A 480 19.78 34.22 -12.29
CA ARG A 480 21.17 34.65 -12.43
C ARG A 480 21.34 35.72 -13.49
N GLU A 481 20.69 35.56 -14.64
CA GLU A 481 20.74 36.55 -15.71
C GLU A 481 20.08 37.88 -15.33
N ALA A 482 18.91 37.81 -14.69
CA ALA A 482 18.22 38.98 -14.17
C ALA A 482 19.06 39.71 -13.12
N SER A 483 19.64 38.99 -12.17
CA SER A 483 20.55 39.56 -11.16
C SER A 483 21.77 40.22 -11.78
N ARG A 484 22.37 39.62 -12.82
CA ARG A 484 23.50 40.21 -13.55
C ARG A 484 23.09 41.47 -14.30
N ARG A 485 21.93 41.49 -14.96
CA ARG A 485 21.39 42.68 -15.64
C ARG A 485 21.14 43.83 -14.66
N VAL A 486 20.49 43.56 -13.53
CA VAL A 486 20.24 44.61 -12.51
C VAL A 486 21.56 45.11 -11.92
N ALA A 487 22.52 44.24 -11.62
CA ALA A 487 23.84 44.69 -11.18
C ALA A 487 24.51 45.62 -12.22
N HIS A 488 24.40 45.32 -13.51
CA HIS A 488 24.88 46.22 -14.56
C HIS A 488 24.11 47.55 -14.61
N GLU A 489 22.78 47.51 -14.49
CA GLU A 489 21.94 48.71 -14.53
C GLU A 489 22.04 49.59 -13.28
N VAL A 490 22.40 49.03 -12.12
CA VAL A 490 22.70 49.76 -10.86
C VAL A 490 24.11 50.36 -10.88
N ASN A 491 25.08 49.68 -11.49
CA ASN A 491 26.44 50.23 -11.61
C ASN A 491 26.49 51.51 -12.48
N ASN A 492 25.56 51.66 -13.43
CA ASN A 492 25.44 52.84 -14.28
C ASN A 492 25.11 54.14 -13.49
N PRO A 493 23.97 54.24 -12.78
CA PRO A 493 23.64 55.41 -11.97
C PRO A 493 24.67 55.64 -10.87
N LEU A 494 25.23 54.59 -10.25
CA LEU A 494 26.32 54.74 -9.26
C LEU A 494 27.58 55.36 -9.85
N SER A 495 27.92 55.02 -11.10
CA SER A 495 29.05 55.65 -11.82
C SER A 495 28.76 57.11 -12.13
N ILE A 496 27.52 57.43 -12.48
CA ILE A 496 27.05 58.80 -12.72
C ILE A 496 27.11 59.62 -11.42
N ILE A 497 26.55 59.11 -10.32
CA ILE A 497 26.62 59.68 -8.97
C ILE A 497 28.08 59.98 -8.60
N LYS A 498 28.98 59.02 -8.80
CA LYS A 498 30.42 59.20 -8.49
C LYS A 498 31.07 60.29 -9.33
N ASN A 499 30.74 60.38 -10.62
CA ASN A 499 31.23 61.45 -11.50
C ASN A 499 30.69 62.83 -11.09
N TYR A 500 29.39 62.93 -10.79
CA TYR A 500 28.78 64.19 -10.36
C TYR A 500 29.29 64.65 -9.00
N LEU A 501 29.56 63.74 -8.06
CA LEU A 501 30.22 64.06 -6.79
C LEU A 501 31.60 64.68 -7.01
N SER A 502 32.40 64.16 -7.96
CA SER A 502 33.72 64.73 -8.30
C SER A 502 33.62 66.12 -8.94
N VAL A 503 32.58 66.36 -9.75
CA VAL A 503 32.27 67.69 -10.33
C VAL A 503 31.82 68.66 -9.25
N LEU A 504 30.97 68.20 -8.31
CA LEU A 504 30.50 68.98 -7.17
C LEU A 504 31.66 69.43 -6.29
N ASP A 505 32.60 68.53 -5.97
CA ASP A 505 33.80 68.83 -5.18
C ASP A 505 34.67 69.90 -5.86
N SER A 506 34.83 69.79 -7.18
CA SER A 506 35.55 70.77 -7.99
C SER A 506 34.87 72.14 -8.05
N LYS A 507 33.53 72.19 -8.11
CA LYS A 507 32.73 73.43 -8.15
C LYS A 507 32.63 74.11 -6.78
N LEU A 508 32.52 73.33 -5.71
CA LEU A 508 32.59 73.80 -4.32
C LEU A 508 33.93 74.46 -4.04
N ALA A 509 35.04 73.86 -4.49
CA ALA A 509 36.37 74.47 -4.39
C ALA A 509 36.48 75.82 -5.12
N ARG A 510 35.68 76.04 -6.16
CA ARG A 510 35.64 77.27 -6.98
C ARG A 510 34.53 78.25 -6.59
N ARG A 511 33.70 77.93 -5.58
CA ARG A 511 32.52 78.72 -5.14
C ARG A 511 31.47 78.94 -6.23
N GLU A 512 31.31 77.98 -7.12
CA GLU A 512 30.26 77.99 -8.16
C GLU A 512 28.94 77.40 -7.62
N PRO A 513 27.77 77.82 -8.13
CA PRO A 513 26.48 77.23 -7.74
C PRO A 513 26.37 75.76 -8.19
N VAL A 514 25.88 74.89 -7.30
CA VAL A 514 25.83 73.41 -7.43
C VAL A 514 24.40 72.84 -7.45
N LEU A 515 23.38 73.69 -7.56
CA LEU A 515 21.97 73.29 -7.49
C LEU A 515 21.57 72.28 -8.58
N GLY A 516 22.17 72.34 -9.77
CA GLY A 516 21.86 71.43 -10.89
C GLY A 516 22.42 70.01 -10.66
N GLU A 517 23.65 69.91 -10.18
CA GLU A 517 24.31 68.64 -9.92
C GLU A 517 23.69 67.90 -8.73
N MET A 518 23.23 68.64 -7.71
CA MET A 518 22.51 68.05 -6.57
C MET A 518 21.16 67.45 -6.98
N ALA A 519 20.44 68.07 -7.92
CA ALA A 519 19.18 67.53 -8.43
C ALA A 519 19.39 66.21 -9.19
N ILE A 520 20.41 66.15 -10.05
CA ILE A 520 20.77 64.93 -10.81
C ILE A 520 21.24 63.81 -9.88
N LEU A 521 22.00 64.14 -8.83
CA LEU A 521 22.41 63.16 -7.81
C LEU A 521 21.23 62.53 -7.08
N ASN A 522 20.25 63.33 -6.67
CA ASN A 522 19.04 62.81 -6.01
C ASN A 522 18.23 61.93 -6.96
N GLU A 523 18.08 62.31 -8.24
CA GLU A 523 17.36 61.52 -9.24
C GLU A 523 18.02 60.15 -9.48
N GLU A 524 19.36 60.09 -9.56
CA GLU A 524 20.06 58.81 -9.73
C GLU A 524 20.07 57.95 -8.45
N ILE A 525 20.04 58.56 -7.26
CA ILE A 525 19.86 57.84 -5.98
C ILE A 525 18.47 57.22 -5.90
N ASP A 526 17.43 57.98 -6.23
CA ASP A 526 16.05 57.49 -6.28
C ASP A 526 15.92 56.36 -7.31
N ARG A 527 16.60 56.48 -8.46
CA ARG A 527 16.62 55.44 -9.48
C ARG A 527 17.29 54.15 -9.00
N VAL A 528 18.40 54.23 -8.26
CA VAL A 528 19.02 53.06 -7.62
C VAL A 528 18.07 52.43 -6.59
N GLY A 529 17.39 53.25 -5.78
CA GLY A 529 16.39 52.78 -4.81
C GLY A 529 15.27 51.99 -5.48
N HIS A 530 14.74 52.46 -6.61
CA HIS A 530 13.70 51.76 -7.36
C HIS A 530 14.21 50.46 -8.01
N LEU A 531 15.43 50.45 -8.57
CA LEU A 531 16.03 49.25 -9.19
C LEU A 531 16.30 48.14 -8.17
N ILE A 532 16.74 48.50 -6.97
CA ILE A 532 16.96 47.55 -5.87
C ILE A 532 15.62 47.08 -5.28
N GLY A 533 14.65 47.97 -5.13
CA GLY A 533 13.29 47.65 -4.67
C GLY A 533 12.61 46.59 -5.56
N GLY A 534 12.76 46.70 -6.88
CA GLY A 534 12.24 45.70 -7.83
C GLY A 534 12.91 44.32 -7.76
N LEU A 535 14.13 44.21 -7.20
CA LEU A 535 14.82 42.93 -7.01
C LEU A 535 14.40 42.23 -5.70
N ALA A 536 14.04 43.01 -4.68
CA ALA A 536 13.54 42.50 -3.39
C ALA A 536 12.15 41.84 -3.53
N ASP A 537 11.37 42.23 -4.55
CA ASP A 537 10.02 41.72 -4.83
C ASP A 537 9.95 40.30 -5.42
N LEU A 538 11.10 39.69 -5.75
CA LEU A 538 11.20 38.35 -6.36
C LEU A 538 11.49 37.22 -5.35
N GLN A 539 11.51 37.51 -4.04
CA GLN A 539 11.47 36.48 -3.01
C GLN A 539 10.02 35.96 -2.88
N PRO A 540 9.75 34.65 -2.96
CA PRO A 540 8.46 34.12 -2.57
C PRO A 540 8.33 34.33 -1.06
N SER A 541 7.56 35.33 -0.64
CA SER A 541 7.22 35.49 0.77
C SER A 541 6.34 34.32 1.20
N GLU A 542 6.75 33.64 2.27
CA GLU A 542 5.96 32.61 2.93
C GLU A 542 4.65 33.21 3.50
N ALA A 543 3.57 32.43 3.35
CA ALA A 543 2.23 32.53 3.93
C ALA A 543 1.67 33.91 4.35
N ALA A 544 0.65 34.37 3.62
CA ALA A 544 -0.21 35.50 3.96
C ALA A 544 -0.81 35.38 5.37
N GLY A 545 -0.51 36.35 6.24
CA GLY A 545 -1.16 36.53 7.53
C GLY A 545 -2.42 37.39 7.40
N ALA A 546 -3.34 37.29 8.36
CA ALA A 546 -4.49 38.19 8.44
C ALA A 546 -4.02 39.61 8.76
N THR A 547 -4.43 40.57 7.93
CA THR A 547 -4.06 41.98 8.10
C THR A 547 -5.31 42.81 8.39
N ASP A 548 -5.27 43.58 9.48
CA ASP A 548 -6.27 44.61 9.81
C ASP A 548 -6.02 45.86 8.96
N VAL A 549 -6.94 46.14 8.05
CA VAL A 549 -6.87 47.27 7.12
C VAL A 549 -6.94 48.62 7.85
N ALA A 550 -7.66 48.73 8.97
CA ALA A 550 -7.78 49.97 9.72
C ALA A 550 -6.43 50.39 10.32
N ARG A 551 -5.69 49.43 10.88
CA ARG A 551 -4.35 49.65 11.43
C ARG A 551 -3.36 50.09 10.36
N VAL A 552 -3.41 49.46 9.18
CA VAL A 552 -2.50 49.80 8.07
C VAL A 552 -2.77 51.21 7.54
N VAL A 553 -4.04 51.61 7.41
CA VAL A 553 -4.40 52.99 7.01
C VAL A 553 -3.89 54.00 8.04
N GLU A 554 -4.02 53.72 9.33
CA GLU A 554 -3.51 54.61 10.39
C GLU A 554 -1.99 54.77 10.34
N GLU A 555 -1.24 53.66 10.17
CA GLU A 555 0.22 53.68 10.03
C GLU A 555 0.68 54.54 8.84
N VAL A 556 0.02 54.39 7.69
CA VAL A 556 0.32 55.18 6.48
C VAL A 556 0.03 56.67 6.69
N LEU A 557 -1.07 57.03 7.36
CA LEU A 557 -1.41 58.42 7.64
C LEU A 557 -0.45 59.06 8.64
N ARG A 558 0.00 58.31 9.66
CA ARG A 558 1.05 58.79 10.59
C ARG A 558 2.34 59.13 9.85
N LEU A 559 2.75 58.31 8.88
CA LEU A 559 3.92 58.57 8.03
C LEU A 559 3.75 59.84 7.20
N PHE A 560 2.58 60.03 6.57
CA PHE A 560 2.25 61.21 5.76
C PHE A 560 2.12 62.51 6.56
N HIS A 561 1.77 62.44 7.85
CA HIS A 561 1.74 63.61 8.73
C HIS A 561 3.13 63.94 9.32
N ALA A 562 4.03 62.96 9.44
CA ALA A 562 5.37 63.13 9.99
C ALA A 562 6.40 63.66 8.98
N THR A 563 6.07 63.58 7.69
CA THR A 563 6.88 64.11 6.59
C THR A 563 6.04 65.17 5.90
N ASP A 564 6.57 66.36 5.57
CA ASP A 564 5.85 67.51 5.00
C ASP A 564 5.24 67.27 3.58
N PHE A 565 4.91 66.02 3.23
CA PHE A 565 4.29 65.60 1.98
C PHE A 565 2.85 66.08 1.80
N VAL A 566 2.13 66.40 2.88
CA VAL A 566 0.77 66.95 2.81
C VAL A 566 0.82 68.46 3.02
N PRO A 567 0.53 69.28 1.99
CA PRO A 567 0.36 70.71 2.17
C PRO A 567 -0.75 70.98 3.20
N ALA A 568 -0.61 72.00 4.04
CA ALA A 568 -1.63 72.37 5.04
C ALA A 568 -3.04 72.65 4.45
N SER A 569 -3.14 72.77 3.12
CA SER A 569 -4.36 72.98 2.35
C SER A 569 -5.11 71.69 1.97
N VAL A 570 -4.56 70.49 2.24
CA VAL A 570 -5.20 69.19 1.93
C VAL A 570 -5.67 68.50 3.21
N ARG A 571 -6.96 68.14 3.27
CA ARG A 571 -7.57 67.44 4.41
C ARG A 571 -7.85 65.98 4.07
N ILE A 572 -7.26 65.05 4.81
CA ILE A 572 -7.54 63.62 4.70
C ILE A 572 -8.58 63.22 5.75
N VAL A 573 -9.65 62.54 5.35
CA VAL A 573 -10.72 62.06 6.22
C VAL A 573 -10.82 60.54 6.08
N THR A 574 -10.91 59.83 7.20
CA THR A 574 -11.05 58.38 7.22
C THR A 574 -12.38 57.96 7.83
N ASP A 575 -13.01 56.96 7.23
CA ASP A 575 -14.18 56.27 7.78
C ASP A 575 -14.01 54.76 7.60
N MET A 576 -13.55 54.09 8.65
CA MET A 576 -13.26 52.66 8.61
C MET A 576 -14.43 51.78 9.06
N GLY A 577 -15.59 52.37 9.41
CA GLY A 577 -16.75 51.64 9.92
C GLY A 577 -16.51 50.86 11.22
N GLY A 578 -17.55 50.18 11.74
CA GLY A 578 -17.48 49.35 12.95
C GLY A 578 -17.38 47.84 12.71
N ALA A 579 -17.21 47.40 11.46
CA ALA A 579 -17.13 45.98 11.08
C ALA A 579 -15.66 45.51 11.00
N PRO A 580 -15.37 44.23 11.33
CA PRO A 580 -14.02 43.70 11.24
C PRO A 580 -13.50 43.75 9.80
N ALA A 581 -12.34 44.37 9.60
CA ALA A 581 -11.73 44.67 8.31
C ALA A 581 -10.46 43.83 8.08
N GLU A 582 -10.55 42.52 8.33
CA GLU A 582 -9.42 41.61 8.13
C GLU A 582 -9.39 41.05 6.70
N VAL A 583 -8.25 41.25 6.03
CA VAL A 583 -7.98 40.75 4.68
C VAL A 583 -6.86 39.71 4.69
N ASP A 584 -6.93 38.77 3.75
CA ASP A 584 -5.89 37.76 3.53
C ASP A 584 -4.78 38.34 2.64
N ALA A 585 -4.01 39.27 3.19
CA ALA A 585 -3.01 40.04 2.46
C ALA A 585 -1.80 40.39 3.33
N ASP A 586 -0.65 40.53 2.69
CA ASP A 586 0.56 41.07 3.32
C ASP A 586 0.38 42.58 3.61
N ALA A 587 0.72 42.98 4.84
CA ALA A 587 0.56 44.34 5.33
C ALA A 587 1.46 45.34 4.58
N ASP A 588 2.68 44.94 4.21
CA ASP A 588 3.62 45.83 3.52
C ASP A 588 3.23 46.06 2.06
N THR A 589 2.71 45.02 1.39
CA THR A 589 2.07 45.13 0.07
C THR A 589 0.87 46.09 0.11
N LEU A 590 0.01 46.00 1.14
CA LEU A 590 -1.14 46.90 1.31
C LEU A 590 -0.70 48.35 1.58
N LYS A 591 0.33 48.56 2.41
CA LYS A 591 0.92 49.89 2.63
C LYS A 591 1.39 50.49 1.30
N GLN A 592 2.11 49.72 0.48
CA GLN A 592 2.63 50.21 -0.80
C GLN A 592 1.51 50.61 -1.77
N ILE A 593 0.39 49.87 -1.80
CA ILE A 593 -0.79 50.25 -2.58
C ILE A 593 -1.34 51.61 -2.11
N LEU A 594 -1.54 51.76 -0.80
CA LEU A 594 -2.10 52.98 -0.21
C LEU A 594 -1.19 54.20 -0.38
N LEU A 595 0.13 54.04 -0.16
CA LEU A 595 1.12 55.09 -0.33
C LEU A 595 1.10 55.65 -1.77
N ASN A 596 1.05 54.77 -2.77
CA ASN A 596 1.02 55.18 -4.17
C ASN A 596 -0.27 55.93 -4.54
N LEU A 597 -1.42 55.44 -4.08
CA LEU A 597 -2.70 56.08 -4.36
C LEU A 597 -2.84 57.43 -3.64
N LEU A 598 -2.40 57.52 -2.37
CA LEU A 598 -2.42 58.77 -1.61
C LEU A 598 -1.48 59.81 -2.21
N LYS A 599 -0.27 59.41 -2.62
CA LYS A 599 0.66 60.30 -3.32
C LYS A 599 0.03 60.88 -4.59
N ASN A 600 -0.56 60.03 -5.42
CA ASN A 600 -1.26 60.47 -6.64
C ASN A 600 -2.41 61.44 -6.33
N ALA A 601 -3.18 61.19 -5.26
CA ALA A 601 -4.29 62.06 -4.85
C ALA A 601 -3.82 63.42 -4.33
N VAL A 602 -2.73 63.47 -3.55
CA VAL A 602 -2.14 64.72 -3.06
C VAL A 602 -1.56 65.56 -4.20
N GLU A 603 -0.85 64.92 -5.14
CA GLU A 603 -0.29 65.59 -6.33
C GLU A 603 -1.37 66.20 -7.24
N ALA A 604 -2.56 65.59 -7.28
CA ALA A 604 -3.70 66.10 -8.03
C ALA A 604 -4.37 67.34 -7.38
N LEU A 605 -4.00 67.69 -6.14
CA LEU A 605 -4.60 68.77 -5.34
C LEU A 605 -3.60 69.89 -4.97
N PRO A 606 -2.92 70.54 -5.94
CA PRO A 606 -1.90 71.56 -5.65
C PRO A 606 -2.46 72.83 -4.99
N ALA A 607 -3.75 73.12 -5.14
CA ALA A 607 -4.44 74.26 -4.52
C ALA A 607 -5.10 73.93 -3.17
N GLY A 608 -4.95 72.70 -2.67
CA GLY A 608 -5.70 72.18 -1.54
C GLY A 608 -6.96 71.42 -1.95
N GLY A 609 -7.50 70.63 -1.02
CA GLY A 609 -8.64 69.75 -1.29
C GLY A 609 -8.92 68.75 -0.18
N ARG A 610 -9.73 67.75 -0.49
CA ARG A 610 -10.16 66.69 0.43
C ARG A 610 -9.92 65.32 -0.19
N ILE A 611 -9.37 64.42 0.61
CA ILE A 611 -9.19 63.00 0.28
C ILE A 611 -9.96 62.18 1.33
N ASP A 612 -10.82 61.28 0.88
CA ASP A 612 -11.61 60.39 1.72
C ASP A 612 -11.13 58.93 1.54
N ILE A 613 -10.83 58.25 2.64
CA ILE A 613 -10.54 56.80 2.67
C ILE A 613 -11.66 56.12 3.45
N VAL A 614 -12.46 55.31 2.77
CA VAL A 614 -13.70 54.74 3.31
C VAL A 614 -13.71 53.22 3.16
N ASN A 615 -13.92 52.51 4.27
CA ASN A 615 -14.27 51.10 4.26
C ASN A 615 -15.78 50.94 4.06
N ARG A 616 -16.20 50.39 2.92
CA ARG A 616 -17.62 50.13 2.60
C ARG A 616 -18.12 48.77 3.09
N GLY A 617 -17.27 48.01 3.78
CA GLY A 617 -17.61 46.70 4.32
C GLY A 617 -17.49 45.59 3.29
N HIS A 618 -18.23 44.50 3.52
CA HIS A 618 -18.08 43.28 2.76
C HIS A 618 -18.99 43.24 1.52
N VAL A 619 -18.42 42.85 0.38
CA VAL A 619 -19.12 42.63 -0.89
C VAL A 619 -18.87 41.20 -1.34
N ASN A 620 -19.95 40.49 -1.71
CA ASN A 620 -19.84 39.15 -2.28
C ASN A 620 -19.78 39.25 -3.81
N ARG A 621 -18.71 38.75 -4.41
CA ARG A 621 -18.57 38.60 -5.87
C ARG A 621 -18.14 37.18 -6.20
N GLU A 622 -18.83 36.58 -7.17
CA GLU A 622 -18.49 35.23 -7.68
C GLU A 622 -18.35 34.16 -6.58
N ARG A 623 -19.20 34.24 -5.54
CA ARG A 623 -19.19 33.35 -4.35
C ARG A 623 -17.97 33.50 -3.43
N ARG A 624 -17.20 34.59 -3.55
CA ARG A 624 -16.10 34.95 -2.63
C ARG A 624 -16.41 36.28 -1.94
N LEU A 625 -16.10 36.36 -0.65
CA LEU A 625 -16.27 37.57 0.16
C LEU A 625 -15.05 38.49 -0.03
N TYR A 626 -15.29 39.76 -0.34
CA TYR A 626 -14.29 40.80 -0.45
C TYR A 626 -14.59 41.94 0.52
N LEU A 627 -13.56 42.64 0.98
CA LEU A 627 -13.67 43.93 1.64
C LEU A 627 -13.53 45.03 0.58
N GLU A 628 -14.46 45.98 0.56
CA GLU A 628 -14.42 47.14 -0.34
C GLU A 628 -13.80 48.34 0.36
N LEU A 629 -12.61 48.75 -0.10
CA LEU A 629 -11.91 49.96 0.33
C LEU A 629 -11.95 50.99 -0.79
N VAL A 630 -12.45 52.19 -0.50
CA VAL A 630 -12.60 53.27 -1.47
C VAL A 630 -11.72 54.45 -1.08
N LEU A 631 -10.92 54.94 -2.01
CA LEU A 631 -10.11 56.14 -1.87
C LEU A 631 -10.56 57.17 -2.91
N SER A 632 -11.06 58.32 -2.44
CA SER A 632 -11.62 59.37 -3.29
C SER A 632 -10.95 60.73 -3.04
N ASP A 633 -10.63 61.47 -4.09
CA ASP A 633 -10.22 62.87 -4.03
C ASP A 633 -11.24 63.77 -4.71
N ASN A 634 -11.25 65.07 -4.38
CA ASN A 634 -12.10 66.08 -5.00
C ASN A 634 -11.38 66.92 -6.07
N GLY A 635 -10.36 66.37 -6.72
CA GLY A 635 -9.55 67.05 -7.73
C GLY A 635 -10.25 67.22 -9.08
N PRO A 636 -9.53 67.70 -10.12
CA PRO A 636 -10.09 68.01 -11.44
C PRO A 636 -10.53 66.76 -12.25
N GLY A 637 -10.28 65.56 -11.73
CA GLY A 637 -10.53 64.29 -12.41
C GLY A 637 -9.48 63.96 -13.48
N LEU A 638 -9.61 62.78 -14.07
CA LEU A 638 -8.75 62.23 -15.10
C LEU A 638 -9.39 62.42 -16.48
N SER A 639 -8.58 62.69 -17.51
CA SER A 639 -9.05 62.76 -18.90
C SER A 639 -9.47 61.37 -19.41
N GLN A 640 -10.36 61.34 -20.42
CA GLN A 640 -10.83 60.07 -21.00
C GLN A 640 -9.70 59.22 -21.58
N GLU A 641 -8.64 59.84 -22.12
CA GLU A 641 -7.46 59.13 -22.63
C GLU A 641 -6.63 58.46 -21.53
N VAL A 642 -6.54 59.07 -20.35
CA VAL A 642 -5.84 58.51 -19.19
C VAL A 642 -6.67 57.42 -18.53
N LEU A 643 -7.99 57.57 -18.46
CA LEU A 643 -8.92 56.53 -17.99
C LEU A 643 -8.88 55.26 -18.86
N ALA A 644 -8.75 55.42 -20.19
CA ALA A 644 -8.67 54.28 -21.11
C ALA A 644 -7.37 53.47 -20.96
N ASN A 645 -6.30 54.09 -20.43
CA ASN A 645 -4.96 53.51 -20.30
C ASN A 645 -4.47 53.43 -18.84
N LEU A 646 -5.39 53.48 -17.88
CA LEU A 646 -5.08 53.73 -16.46
C LEU A 646 -4.12 52.72 -15.81
N PHE A 647 -4.07 51.50 -16.35
CA PHE A 647 -3.25 50.39 -15.83
C PHE A 647 -2.23 49.85 -16.86
N SER A 648 -2.06 50.53 -17.99
CA SER A 648 -1.01 50.20 -18.96
C SER A 648 0.25 51.02 -18.68
N ALA A 649 1.43 50.42 -18.86
CA ALA A 649 2.72 51.09 -18.69
C ALA A 649 2.99 52.04 -19.87
N VAL A 650 2.24 53.13 -19.97
CA VAL A 650 2.41 54.13 -21.04
C VAL A 650 2.85 55.46 -20.42
N ARG A 651 3.92 56.03 -21.00
CA ARG A 651 4.45 57.35 -20.63
C ARG A 651 3.37 58.41 -20.76
N SER A 652 2.95 59.00 -19.64
CA SER A 652 2.12 60.20 -19.64
C SER A 652 2.92 61.38 -20.19
N GLY A 653 2.52 61.93 -21.33
CA GLY A 653 3.15 63.08 -22.00
C GLY A 653 2.88 64.42 -21.32
N LYS A 654 3.19 64.55 -20.02
CA LYS A 654 3.27 65.83 -19.33
C LYS A 654 4.71 66.05 -18.88
N GLU A 655 5.32 67.13 -19.36
CA GLU A 655 6.61 67.62 -18.83
C GLU A 655 6.39 68.00 -17.35
N GLY A 656 6.79 67.11 -16.45
CA GLY A 656 6.69 67.29 -15.00
C GLY A 656 6.81 65.97 -14.23
N ALA A 657 8.01 65.73 -13.69
CA ALA A 657 8.47 64.85 -12.58
C ALA A 657 7.85 63.46 -12.28
N ASN A 658 6.63 63.11 -12.66
CA ASN A 658 5.98 61.89 -12.16
C ASN A 658 5.77 60.85 -13.26
N HIS A 659 6.68 59.88 -13.27
CA HIS A 659 6.64 58.70 -14.12
C HIS A 659 5.35 57.92 -13.84
N GLY A 660 4.43 57.84 -14.80
CA GLY A 660 3.14 57.13 -14.73
C GLY A 660 3.17 55.61 -14.46
N LEU A 661 4.18 55.13 -13.74
CA LEU A 661 4.40 53.75 -13.31
C LEU A 661 3.58 53.39 -12.05
N GLY A 662 3.24 54.37 -11.21
CA GLY A 662 2.60 54.12 -9.90
C GLY A 662 1.27 53.35 -9.99
N LEU A 663 0.40 53.68 -10.95
CA LEU A 663 -0.90 53.00 -11.10
C LEU A 663 -0.78 51.60 -11.74
N ALA A 664 0.22 51.37 -12.60
CA ALA A 664 0.52 50.05 -13.14
C ALA A 664 1.06 49.11 -12.04
N ILE A 665 1.88 49.64 -11.11
CA ILE A 665 2.34 48.93 -9.91
C ILE A 665 1.16 48.57 -9.02
N VAL A 666 0.27 49.53 -8.72
CA VAL A 666 -0.94 49.27 -7.91
C VAL A 666 -1.79 48.15 -8.52
N HIS A 667 -2.02 48.15 -9.83
CA HIS A 667 -2.77 47.07 -10.49
C HIS A 667 -2.08 45.70 -10.37
N GLY A 668 -0.75 45.65 -10.48
CA GLY A 668 0.04 44.42 -10.27
C GLY A 668 -0.04 43.91 -8.84
N LEU A 669 0.11 44.79 -7.85
CA LEU A 669 0.04 44.45 -6.42
C LEU A 669 -1.36 43.99 -6.02
N VAL A 670 -2.43 44.66 -6.47
CA VAL A 670 -3.81 44.25 -6.21
C VAL A 670 -4.10 42.86 -6.81
N LYS A 671 -3.59 42.58 -8.03
CA LYS A 671 -3.72 41.26 -8.65
C LYS A 671 -2.93 40.17 -7.91
N LYS A 672 -1.74 40.49 -7.38
CA LYS A 672 -0.94 39.60 -6.52
C LYS A 672 -1.72 39.19 -5.26
N LEU A 673 -2.51 40.13 -4.70
CA LEU A 673 -3.42 39.88 -3.57
C LEU A 673 -4.75 39.20 -3.97
N GLN A 674 -4.90 38.74 -5.22
CA GLN A 674 -6.16 38.20 -5.77
C GLN A 674 -7.35 39.17 -5.63
N GLY A 675 -7.07 40.48 -5.57
CA GLY A 675 -8.06 41.55 -5.49
C GLY A 675 -8.40 42.15 -6.85
N MET A 676 -9.31 43.11 -6.85
CA MET A 676 -9.71 43.88 -8.03
C MET A 676 -9.63 45.37 -7.72
N ILE A 677 -9.27 46.19 -8.70
CA ILE A 677 -9.30 47.64 -8.60
C ILE A 677 -10.09 48.24 -9.76
N SER A 678 -11.00 49.14 -9.46
CA SER A 678 -11.72 49.97 -10.43
C SER A 678 -11.51 51.45 -10.13
N CYS A 679 -11.60 52.28 -11.16
CA CYS A 679 -11.48 53.72 -11.02
C CYS A 679 -12.69 54.40 -11.68
N ARG A 680 -13.25 55.38 -10.97
CA ARG A 680 -14.25 56.31 -11.49
C ARG A 680 -13.68 57.71 -11.37
N SER A 681 -13.73 58.49 -12.44
CA SER A 681 -13.22 59.85 -12.40
C SER A 681 -14.08 60.78 -13.23
N GLY A 682 -14.23 62.02 -12.79
CA GLY A 682 -15.00 63.06 -13.46
C GLY A 682 -14.67 64.45 -12.90
N LYS A 683 -15.42 65.48 -13.32
CA LYS A 683 -15.19 66.88 -12.91
C LYS A 683 -15.31 67.15 -11.41
N ALA A 684 -15.83 66.19 -10.65
CA ALA A 684 -16.03 66.27 -9.21
C ALA A 684 -14.95 65.53 -8.39
N GLY A 685 -13.98 64.88 -9.04
CA GLY A 685 -12.94 64.08 -8.35
C GLY A 685 -12.61 62.75 -9.01
N THR A 686 -11.63 62.04 -8.44
CA THR A 686 -11.29 60.66 -8.79
C THR A 686 -11.52 59.73 -7.61
N SER A 687 -12.01 58.52 -7.87
CA SER A 687 -12.30 57.50 -6.87
C SER A 687 -11.79 56.14 -7.32
N PHE A 688 -10.92 55.55 -6.52
CA PHE A 688 -10.42 54.18 -6.67
C PHE A 688 -11.17 53.25 -5.71
N GLU A 689 -11.79 52.22 -6.26
CA GLU A 689 -12.50 51.17 -5.54
C GLU A 689 -11.62 49.91 -5.56
N ILE A 690 -11.21 49.42 -4.39
CA ILE A 690 -10.33 48.26 -4.24
C ILE A 690 -11.09 47.16 -3.51
N LEU A 691 -11.18 45.99 -4.13
CA LEU A 691 -11.76 44.78 -3.57
C LEU A 691 -10.64 43.84 -3.15
N LEU A 692 -10.52 43.57 -1.85
CA LEU A 692 -9.52 42.66 -1.28
C LEU A 692 -10.21 41.42 -0.71
N PRO A 693 -9.69 40.19 -0.90
CA PRO A 693 -10.30 39.00 -0.32
C PRO A 693 -10.42 39.10 1.21
N ALA A 694 -11.66 39.03 1.71
CA ALA A 694 -11.94 39.11 3.12
C ALA A 694 -11.82 37.73 3.77
N ARG A 695 -11.32 37.68 5.01
CA ARG A 695 -11.34 36.46 5.81
C ARG A 695 -12.75 36.26 6.37
N GLY A 696 -13.47 35.28 5.82
CA GLY A 696 -14.82 34.96 6.29
C GLY A 696 -14.81 34.41 7.72
N GLY A 697 -15.38 35.16 8.66
CA GLY A 697 -15.94 34.56 9.86
C GLY A 697 -17.05 33.60 9.46
N ALA A 698 -16.87 32.30 9.72
CA ALA A 698 -17.93 31.31 9.65
C ALA A 698 -18.95 31.60 10.77
N SER A 699 -19.77 32.64 10.59
CA SER A 699 -20.93 32.87 11.44
C SER A 699 -22.13 32.20 10.78
N GLN A 700 -22.47 31.03 11.34
CA GLN A 700 -23.80 30.46 11.46
C GLN A 700 -24.84 30.97 10.45
N ILE A 701 -25.19 30.09 9.51
CA ILE A 701 -26.51 30.09 8.87
C ILE A 701 -27.52 29.86 10.00
N ALA A 702 -27.96 30.93 10.65
CA ALA A 702 -29.13 30.91 11.49
C ALA A 702 -30.32 30.61 10.59
N GLY A 703 -30.94 29.45 10.80
CA GLY A 703 -32.15 29.04 10.11
C GLY A 703 -33.22 30.10 10.28
N VAL A 704 -33.56 30.77 9.18
CA VAL A 704 -34.80 31.54 9.09
C VAL A 704 -35.85 30.61 8.52
N GLN A 705 -36.81 30.36 9.40
CA GLN A 705 -38.01 29.54 9.29
C GLN A 705 -38.71 29.63 7.94
N THR A 706 -39.00 28.46 7.40
CA THR A 706 -40.06 28.22 6.42
C THR A 706 -41.37 28.80 6.94
N ARG A 707 -41.85 29.88 6.33
CA ARG A 707 -43.25 30.31 6.46
C ARG A 707 -44.10 29.33 5.67
N ALA A 708 -45.00 28.65 6.40
CA ALA A 708 -46.07 27.85 5.83
C ALA A 708 -46.89 28.71 4.84
N MET A 709 -47.03 28.22 3.61
CA MET A 709 -48.13 28.59 2.73
C MET A 709 -49.25 27.58 2.99
N ASP A 710 -50.22 27.97 3.80
CA ASP A 710 -51.59 27.47 3.74
C ASP A 710 -52.49 28.63 3.27
N SER A 711 -53.51 28.28 2.47
CA SER A 711 -54.61 29.08 1.91
C SER A 711 -54.35 29.87 0.61
N ALA A 712 -54.62 29.22 -0.52
CA ALA A 712 -55.86 29.41 -1.30
C ALA A 712 -56.04 28.26 -2.31
#